data_AF-A0A1B9NB87-F1
#
_entry.id   AF-A0A1B9NB87-F1
#
_cell.length_a   1.000
_cell.length_b   1.000
_cell.length_c   1.000
_cell.angle_alpha   90.00
_cell.angle_beta   90.00
_cell.angle_gamma   90.00
#
_symmetry.space_group_name_H-M   'P 1'
#
loop_
_entity.id
_entity.type
_entity.pdbx_description
1 polymer ?
#
loop_
_entity_poly.entity_id
_entity_poly.type
_entity_poly.pdbx_seq_one_letter_code
_entity_poly.pdbx_strand_id
1 'polypeptide(L)'
;MEGPEITAAEAVLDNGRFGTRTIRFETGRLAQQAQGAVAAYLDDETMLLSATSASKHPREGFDFFPLTVDVEERSYAAGKIPGSFFRREGRPSTEAILVCRLIDRPLRPSFVDGLRNEVQIVVTVLSIAPGEYYDALAINAASASTQISGLPFSGPIAGVRLALIPGMGSHEDQWVAFPNQEQVEQAVFDLMVAGRVLDNGDVAIMMVEAEATENSWNLIQGGAVKPSEDVVAQGLEAAKPFIKQLVAAQAEMAAGSTKEPLEFPVFPAYSDETYAFVEGKALEELSKIYQIADKQERQDADDALKAAVKAELIEKVEAEELPAAAPLEFSAAWKSVTKKIVRGRILTEGARIDGRGLADIRPLDAEVQVIPGVHGSAIFQRGETQILGVTTLNMLKMEQQIDSLSPPTSKRYMHHYNSPPYSTGETGRVGSPKRREIGHGFLAERALVPVLPSREEFPYAIRQVSEALGSNGSTSMGSVCASTLSLLNAGVPLRAAVAGIAMGLVSEEVDGQTRYAALTDILGAEDALGDMDFKVAGTSEFVTALQLDTKLDGIPSEVLAGALTQAKDARLRILEVLNAAIDGPDEMAPTAPRVISVQIPVDKIGELIGPKGKTINAIQDETGAQISIEEDGTVYIGATDGPSAEAARAQVNAIANPSNPEVGEQFLGTVVKIIPSGAFISLMPGKDGRMHVTQIRKLNGGKRVENIEDVVSVGQKILVRIAEIDDRGKLALEPVLEEKAEETVEAPAEA
;
A
#
# COMPACT_ATOMS: atom_id res chain seq x y z
N MET A 1 16.99 31.17 -10.60
CA MET A 1 18.29 31.83 -10.35
C MET A 1 18.65 32.71 -11.55
N GLU A 2 19.54 33.71 -11.45
CA GLU A 2 19.90 34.59 -12.59
C GLU A 2 21.35 34.37 -13.07
N GLY A 3 21.57 34.43 -14.39
CA GLY A 3 22.88 34.28 -15.05
C GLY A 3 22.75 34.07 -16.57
N PRO A 4 23.76 34.47 -17.37
CA PRO A 4 23.69 34.41 -18.84
C PRO A 4 23.76 32.98 -19.40
N GLU A 5 24.20 32.02 -18.60
CA GLU A 5 24.31 30.60 -18.93
C GLU A 5 23.10 29.76 -18.47
N ILE A 6 22.06 30.40 -17.93
CA ILE A 6 20.85 29.73 -17.46
C ILE A 6 19.85 29.64 -18.61
N THR A 7 19.40 28.41 -18.90
CA THR A 7 18.25 28.15 -19.78
C THR A 7 17.12 27.61 -18.92
N ALA A 8 15.90 28.09 -19.16
CA ALA A 8 14.72 27.63 -18.45
C ALA A 8 13.49 27.60 -19.36
N ALA A 9 12.54 26.72 -19.01
CA ALA A 9 11.22 26.65 -19.64
C ALA A 9 10.17 26.26 -18.59
N GLU A 10 8.92 26.58 -18.86
CA GLU A 10 7.80 26.38 -17.93
C GLU A 10 6.62 25.68 -18.60
N ALA A 11 5.94 24.81 -17.86
CA ALA A 11 4.64 24.27 -18.20
C ALA A 11 3.62 24.75 -17.16
N VAL A 12 2.58 25.45 -17.61
CA VAL A 12 1.48 25.91 -16.75
C VAL A 12 0.28 24.98 -16.95
N LEU A 13 0.04 24.13 -15.97
CA LEU A 13 -1.03 23.13 -15.98
C LEU A 13 -2.30 23.75 -15.40
N ASP A 14 -3.35 23.86 -16.23
CA ASP A 14 -4.65 24.38 -15.82
C ASP A 14 -5.52 23.26 -15.24
N ASN A 15 -5.84 23.37 -13.94
CA ASN A 15 -6.76 22.49 -13.22
C ASN A 15 -8.14 23.15 -13.01
N GLY A 16 -8.51 24.14 -13.81
CA GLY A 16 -9.82 24.79 -13.76
C GLY A 16 -10.18 25.30 -12.37
N ARG A 17 -11.20 24.71 -11.74
CA ARG A 17 -11.66 25.13 -10.39
C ARG A 17 -10.64 24.92 -9.28
N PHE A 18 -9.63 24.08 -9.52
CA PHE A 18 -8.54 23.81 -8.56
C PHE A 18 -7.30 24.67 -8.82
N GLY A 19 -7.41 25.69 -9.68
CA GLY A 19 -6.33 26.63 -9.98
C GLY A 19 -5.35 26.12 -11.01
N THR A 20 -4.14 26.66 -10.98
CA THR A 20 -3.05 26.34 -11.92
C THR A 20 -1.82 25.87 -11.18
N ARG A 21 -1.03 24.99 -11.80
CA ARG A 21 0.25 24.51 -11.27
C ARG A 21 1.35 24.78 -12.29
N THR A 22 2.48 25.33 -11.85
CA THR A 22 3.58 25.71 -12.73
C THR A 22 4.78 24.81 -12.49
N ILE A 23 5.21 24.11 -13.53
CA ILE A 23 6.42 23.29 -13.52
C ILE A 23 7.51 24.02 -14.29
N ARG A 24 8.62 24.34 -13.63
CA ARG A 24 9.76 25.05 -14.24
C ARG A 24 10.98 24.16 -14.29
N PHE A 25 11.65 24.09 -15.44
CA PHE A 25 12.93 23.42 -15.60
C PHE A 25 14.02 24.46 -15.80
N GLU A 26 15.12 24.35 -15.05
CA GLU A 26 16.26 25.27 -15.10
C GLU A 26 17.56 24.47 -15.21
N THR A 27 18.46 24.87 -16.12
CA THR A 27 19.79 24.24 -16.26
C THR A 27 20.89 25.28 -16.44
N GLY A 28 22.15 24.84 -16.44
CA GLY A 28 23.34 25.66 -16.67
C GLY A 28 24.03 26.16 -15.41
N ARG A 29 23.34 26.21 -14.26
CA ARG A 29 23.92 26.74 -13.00
C ARG A 29 24.41 25.68 -12.01
N LEU A 30 23.67 24.60 -11.81
CA LEU A 30 23.97 23.59 -10.79
C LEU A 30 24.59 22.33 -11.41
N ALA A 31 25.45 21.66 -10.64
CA ALA A 31 26.06 20.36 -11.00
C ALA A 31 26.68 20.31 -12.41
N GLN A 32 27.35 21.38 -12.85
CA GLN A 32 27.91 21.55 -14.20
C GLN A 32 28.91 20.46 -14.64
N GLN A 33 29.43 19.66 -13.70
CA GLN A 33 30.32 18.52 -13.99
C GLN A 33 29.57 17.28 -14.49
N ALA A 34 28.27 17.16 -14.21
CA ALA A 34 27.45 16.07 -14.74
C ALA A 34 27.26 16.23 -16.26
N GLN A 35 27.05 15.11 -16.94
CA GLN A 35 26.71 15.13 -18.37
C GLN A 35 25.42 15.91 -18.59
N GLY A 36 24.40 15.73 -17.76
CA GLY A 36 23.22 16.60 -17.73
C GLY A 36 22.79 16.94 -16.30
N ALA A 37 22.32 18.16 -16.06
CA ALA A 37 21.84 18.59 -14.76
C ALA A 37 20.68 19.58 -14.89
N VAL A 38 19.57 19.31 -14.21
CA VAL A 38 18.36 20.14 -14.24
C VAL A 38 17.84 20.33 -12.82
N ALA A 39 17.58 21.58 -12.46
CA ALA A 39 16.73 21.91 -11.34
C ALA A 39 15.27 22.00 -11.83
N ALA A 40 14.39 21.19 -11.26
CA ALA A 40 12.97 21.22 -11.55
C ALA A 40 12.22 21.80 -10.36
N TYR A 41 11.24 22.65 -10.64
CA TYR A 41 10.43 23.34 -9.64
C TYR A 41 8.96 23.02 -9.83
N LEU A 42 8.23 22.95 -8.73
CA LEU A 42 6.76 22.97 -8.68
C LEU A 42 6.36 24.19 -7.85
N ASP A 43 5.65 25.11 -8.51
CA ASP A 43 5.17 26.39 -7.96
C ASP A 43 6.25 27.23 -7.26
N ASP A 44 7.52 27.07 -7.69
CA ASP A 44 8.72 27.71 -7.10
C ASP A 44 9.00 27.41 -5.61
N GLU A 45 8.17 26.63 -4.93
CA GLU A 45 8.33 26.26 -3.52
C GLU A 45 8.99 24.88 -3.33
N THR A 46 8.68 23.94 -4.23
CA THR A 46 9.30 22.61 -4.28
C THR A 46 10.40 22.60 -5.34
N MET A 47 11.60 22.16 -4.98
CA MET A 47 12.78 22.16 -5.86
C MET A 47 13.52 20.83 -5.77
N LEU A 48 13.74 20.20 -6.93
CA LEU A 48 14.52 18.97 -7.08
C LEU A 48 15.72 19.26 -7.99
N LEU A 49 16.88 18.68 -7.67
CA LEU A 49 18.03 18.65 -8.57
C LEU A 49 18.20 17.25 -9.12
N SER A 50 18.10 17.09 -10.42
CA SER A 50 18.48 15.86 -11.11
C SER A 50 19.81 16.03 -11.82
N ALA A 51 20.74 15.10 -11.59
CA ALA A 51 22.02 15.02 -12.27
C ALA A 51 22.20 13.64 -12.91
N THR A 52 22.40 13.62 -14.22
CA THR A 52 22.65 12.41 -15.01
C THR A 52 24.12 12.33 -15.38
N SER A 53 24.75 11.21 -15.04
CA SER A 53 26.13 10.92 -15.35
C SER A 53 26.27 9.62 -16.14
N ALA A 54 27.26 9.58 -17.02
CA ALA A 54 27.55 8.40 -17.84
C ALA A 54 29.04 8.06 -17.80
N SER A 55 29.38 6.77 -17.69
CA SER A 55 30.75 6.30 -17.81
C SER A 55 31.27 6.50 -19.23
N LYS A 56 32.55 6.85 -19.39
CA LYS A 56 33.19 6.96 -20.72
C LYS A 56 33.40 5.59 -21.37
N HIS A 57 33.64 4.57 -20.57
CA HIS A 57 33.89 3.21 -21.04
C HIS A 57 32.70 2.30 -20.70
N PRO A 58 32.30 1.41 -21.63
CA PRO A 58 31.36 0.35 -21.35
C PRO A 58 31.83 -0.56 -20.21
N ARG A 59 30.89 -1.16 -19.50
CA ARG A 59 31.21 -2.12 -18.44
C ARG A 59 31.46 -3.50 -19.04
N GLU A 60 32.65 -4.04 -18.83
CA GLU A 60 33.00 -5.38 -19.30
C GLU A 60 32.26 -6.47 -18.52
N GLY A 61 31.85 -7.54 -19.20
CA GLY A 61 31.21 -8.71 -18.58
C GLY A 61 29.74 -8.52 -18.16
N PHE A 62 29.10 -7.43 -18.56
CA PHE A 62 27.68 -7.16 -18.29
C PHE A 62 26.83 -7.50 -19.51
N ASP A 63 25.78 -8.29 -19.30
CA ASP A 63 24.80 -8.70 -20.32
C ASP A 63 23.49 -7.89 -20.27
N PHE A 64 23.36 -6.96 -19.33
CA PHE A 64 22.24 -6.00 -19.21
C PHE A 64 22.71 -4.53 -19.27
N PHE A 65 21.76 -3.58 -19.45
CA PHE A 65 22.05 -2.15 -19.44
C PHE A 65 22.16 -1.63 -17.99
N PRO A 66 23.34 -1.17 -17.54
CA PRO A 66 23.55 -0.75 -16.15
C PRO A 66 23.06 0.69 -15.90
N LEU A 67 21.74 0.86 -15.90
CA LEU A 67 21.06 2.07 -15.41
C LEU A 67 20.79 1.96 -13.92
N THR A 68 21.25 2.96 -13.16
CA THR A 68 20.96 3.16 -11.74
C THR A 68 20.24 4.50 -11.54
N VAL A 69 19.10 4.46 -10.85
CA VAL A 69 18.39 5.65 -10.40
C VAL A 69 18.42 5.73 -8.88
N ASP A 70 18.80 6.88 -8.34
CA ASP A 70 18.82 7.14 -6.90
C ASP A 70 18.04 8.43 -6.58
N VAL A 71 17.19 8.34 -5.56
CA VAL A 71 16.41 9.47 -5.04
C VAL A 71 16.88 9.74 -3.62
N GLU A 72 17.40 10.94 -3.41
CA GLU A 72 17.96 11.40 -2.15
C GLU A 72 17.02 12.42 -1.50
N GLU A 73 16.26 11.95 -0.52
CA GLU A 73 15.47 12.80 0.36
C GLU A 73 16.40 13.48 1.36
N ARG A 74 16.37 14.82 1.41
CA ARG A 74 17.13 15.60 2.39
C ARG A 74 16.17 16.18 3.40
N SER A 75 16.37 15.90 4.69
CA SER A 75 15.42 16.39 5.71
C SER A 75 15.36 17.91 5.79
N TYR A 76 16.45 18.59 5.40
CA TYR A 76 16.47 20.04 5.27
C TYR A 76 15.49 20.58 4.22
N ALA A 77 15.06 19.76 3.24
CA ALA A 77 14.09 20.16 2.23
C ALA A 77 12.74 20.55 2.85
N ALA A 78 12.40 19.92 3.99
CA ALA A 78 11.24 20.25 4.81
C ALA A 78 11.61 21.07 6.06
N GLY A 79 12.83 21.60 6.14
CA GLY A 79 13.32 22.36 7.30
C GLY A 79 13.51 21.53 8.59
N LYS A 80 13.68 20.20 8.47
CA LYS A 80 13.77 19.28 9.62
C LYS A 80 15.19 18.71 9.79
N ILE A 81 15.54 18.38 11.04
CA ILE A 81 16.69 17.52 11.35
C ILE A 81 16.20 16.06 11.36
N PRO A 82 16.90 15.10 10.73
CA PRO A 82 16.48 13.70 10.70
C PRO A 82 16.21 13.12 12.09
N GLY A 83 15.13 12.33 12.23
CA GLY A 83 14.75 11.67 13.49
C GLY A 83 15.71 10.55 13.92
N SER A 84 16.58 10.10 13.01
CA SER A 84 17.59 9.06 13.25
C SER A 84 18.52 9.39 14.43
N PHE A 85 19.03 8.36 15.12
CA PHE A 85 19.96 8.53 16.26
C PHE A 85 21.17 9.41 15.91
N PHE A 86 21.67 9.31 14.68
CA PHE A 86 22.82 10.07 14.20
C PHE A 86 22.48 11.48 13.70
N ARG A 87 21.20 11.86 13.66
CA ARG A 87 20.72 13.14 13.09
C ARG A 87 21.21 13.38 11.66
N ARG A 88 21.27 12.29 10.89
CA ARG A 88 21.72 12.23 9.50
C ARG A 88 20.83 11.27 8.70
N GLU A 89 20.64 11.57 7.42
CA GLU A 89 19.97 10.67 6.48
C GLU A 89 20.71 9.32 6.43
N GLY A 90 19.93 8.23 6.50
CA GLY A 90 20.44 6.87 6.57
C GLY A 90 20.19 6.11 5.27
N ARG A 91 19.66 4.89 5.40
CA ARG A 91 19.17 4.13 4.23
C ARG A 91 18.03 4.90 3.55
N PRO A 92 17.86 4.75 2.22
CA PRO A 92 16.70 5.31 1.51
C PRO A 92 15.38 4.89 2.16
N SER A 93 14.43 5.81 2.20
CA SER A 93 13.07 5.54 2.65
C SER A 93 12.34 4.63 1.65
N THR A 94 11.23 4.03 2.08
CA THR A 94 10.35 3.26 1.18
C THR A 94 9.90 4.13 0.01
N GLU A 95 9.51 5.38 0.28
CA GLU A 95 9.08 6.35 -0.73
C GLU A 95 10.18 6.61 -1.76
N ALA A 96 11.40 6.96 -1.32
CA ALA A 96 12.52 7.19 -2.23
C ALA A 96 12.79 5.99 -3.14
N ILE A 97 12.70 4.75 -2.61
CA ILE A 97 12.88 3.53 -3.40
C ILE A 97 11.76 3.35 -4.43
N LEU A 98 10.52 3.67 -4.07
CA LEU A 98 9.38 3.62 -4.98
C LEU A 98 9.53 4.66 -6.10
N VAL A 99 9.92 5.89 -5.77
CA VAL A 99 10.20 6.94 -6.77
C VAL A 99 11.35 6.55 -7.69
N CYS A 100 12.43 5.93 -7.18
CA CYS A 100 13.48 5.37 -8.04
C CYS A 100 12.89 4.41 -9.09
N ARG A 101 11.92 3.56 -8.69
CA ARG A 101 11.27 2.62 -9.62
C ARG A 101 10.35 3.34 -10.60
N LEU A 102 9.59 4.35 -10.14
CA LEU A 102 8.71 5.16 -10.99
C LEU A 102 9.49 5.91 -12.07
N ILE A 103 10.74 6.31 -11.80
CA ILE A 103 11.64 6.92 -12.78
C ILE A 103 12.27 5.86 -13.70
N ASP A 104 12.81 4.77 -13.14
CA ASP A 104 13.53 3.74 -13.91
C ASP A 104 12.64 3.08 -14.97
N ARG A 105 11.41 2.71 -14.59
CA ARG A 105 10.45 1.97 -15.46
C ARG A 105 10.20 2.64 -16.82
N PRO A 106 9.84 3.94 -16.91
CA PRO A 106 9.65 4.60 -18.19
C PRO A 106 10.97 5.02 -18.88
N LEU A 107 12.02 5.37 -18.13
CA LEU A 107 13.27 5.85 -18.73
C LEU A 107 14.10 4.70 -19.35
N ARG A 108 14.17 3.55 -18.70
CA ARG A 108 14.98 2.39 -19.13
C ARG A 108 14.72 1.96 -20.58
N PRO A 109 13.48 1.72 -21.05
CA PRO A 109 13.22 1.32 -22.43
C PRO A 109 13.47 2.44 -23.45
N SER A 110 13.69 3.68 -23.01
CA SER A 110 13.90 4.82 -23.90
C SER A 110 15.37 5.05 -24.25
N PHE A 111 16.30 4.29 -23.66
CA PHE A 111 17.69 4.26 -24.10
C PHE A 111 17.86 3.33 -25.30
N VAL A 112 18.80 3.63 -26.18
CA VAL A 112 19.12 2.75 -27.32
C VAL A 112 19.52 1.36 -26.85
N ASP A 113 19.03 0.35 -27.57
CA ASP A 113 19.37 -1.05 -27.32
C ASP A 113 20.89 -1.29 -27.47
N GLY A 114 21.43 -2.16 -26.63
CA GLY A 114 22.84 -2.51 -26.64
C GLY A 114 23.75 -1.51 -25.92
N LEU A 115 23.21 -0.47 -25.26
CA LEU A 115 24.01 0.43 -24.43
C LEU A 115 24.57 -0.33 -23.20
N ARG A 116 25.89 -0.26 -23.01
CA ARG A 116 26.63 -0.95 -21.93
C ARG A 116 27.38 -0.02 -20.99
N ASN A 117 27.30 1.29 -21.23
CA ASN A 117 27.86 2.30 -20.34
C ASN A 117 27.02 2.40 -19.08
N GLU A 118 27.69 2.60 -17.94
CA GLU A 118 27.03 2.84 -16.67
C GLU A 118 26.42 4.22 -16.68
N VAL A 119 25.11 4.28 -16.49
CA VAL A 119 24.33 5.52 -16.43
C VAL A 119 23.78 5.62 -15.02
N GLN A 120 24.05 6.74 -14.36
CA GLN A 120 23.50 7.04 -13.04
C GLN A 120 22.70 8.34 -13.09
N ILE A 121 21.46 8.26 -12.63
CA ILE A 121 20.58 9.42 -12.47
C ILE A 121 20.35 9.61 -10.97
N VAL A 122 20.81 10.74 -10.44
CA VAL A 122 20.61 11.09 -9.02
C VAL A 122 19.65 12.26 -8.93
N VAL A 123 18.51 12.06 -8.29
CA VAL A 123 17.52 13.10 -7.99
C VAL A 123 17.60 13.44 -6.50
N THR A 124 17.93 14.68 -6.17
CA THR A 124 17.95 15.17 -4.79
C THR A 124 16.79 16.13 -4.56
N VAL A 125 15.97 15.86 -3.54
CA VAL A 125 14.91 16.79 -3.11
C VAL A 125 15.56 17.87 -2.26
N LEU A 126 15.62 19.11 -2.76
CA LEU A 126 16.31 20.23 -2.12
C LEU A 126 15.36 21.13 -1.31
N SER A 127 14.11 21.25 -1.76
CA SER A 127 13.02 21.95 -1.09
C SER A 127 11.72 21.20 -1.38
N ILE A 128 10.83 21.10 -0.39
CA ILE A 128 9.48 20.57 -0.59
C ILE A 128 8.49 21.39 0.22
N ALA A 129 7.44 21.88 -0.44
CA ALA A 129 6.35 22.55 0.24
C ALA A 129 5.53 21.53 1.07
N PRO A 130 4.96 21.94 2.22
CA PRO A 130 4.13 21.04 3.03
C PRO A 130 2.94 20.47 2.23
N GLY A 131 2.68 19.17 2.38
CA GLY A 131 1.56 18.50 1.73
C GLY A 131 1.77 18.19 0.24
N GLU A 132 2.96 18.44 -0.31
CA GLU A 132 3.27 18.16 -1.71
C GLU A 132 3.86 16.75 -1.94
N TYR A 133 3.60 16.22 -3.14
CA TYR A 133 4.24 15.01 -3.66
C TYR A 133 5.32 15.39 -4.68
N TYR A 134 6.54 14.86 -4.50
CA TYR A 134 7.68 15.19 -5.36
C TYR A 134 7.90 14.18 -6.51
N ASP A 135 7.19 13.06 -6.50
CA ASP A 135 7.43 11.90 -7.33
C ASP A 135 7.23 12.16 -8.84
N ALA A 136 6.11 12.80 -9.23
CA ALA A 136 5.88 13.20 -10.62
C ALA A 136 6.94 14.20 -11.09
N LEU A 137 7.29 15.19 -10.26
CA LEU A 137 8.34 16.16 -10.58
C LEU A 137 9.71 15.47 -10.73
N ALA A 138 9.99 14.44 -9.93
CA ALA A 138 11.22 13.67 -10.02
C ALA A 138 11.38 12.92 -11.36
N ILE A 139 10.29 12.36 -11.90
CA ILE A 139 10.29 11.76 -13.24
C ILE A 139 10.65 12.80 -14.29
N ASN A 140 10.01 13.97 -14.25
CA ASN A 140 10.27 15.04 -15.20
C ASN A 140 11.70 15.58 -15.07
N ALA A 141 12.22 15.75 -13.85
CA ALA A 141 13.59 16.19 -13.60
C ALA A 141 14.63 15.20 -14.14
N ALA A 142 14.40 13.90 -13.89
CA ALA A 142 15.25 12.81 -14.39
C ALA A 142 15.26 12.74 -15.92
N SER A 143 14.09 12.83 -16.56
CA SER A 143 13.98 12.89 -18.01
C SER A 143 14.72 14.11 -18.56
N ALA A 144 14.46 15.30 -18.02
CA ALA A 144 15.06 16.55 -18.49
C ALA A 144 16.58 16.54 -18.37
N SER A 145 17.14 16.06 -17.25
CA SER A 145 18.59 15.97 -17.07
C SER A 145 19.21 14.90 -17.99
N THR A 146 18.50 13.81 -18.27
CA THR A 146 18.93 12.79 -19.22
C THR A 146 18.91 13.33 -20.65
N GLN A 147 17.88 14.08 -21.03
CA GLN A 147 17.74 14.67 -22.36
C GLN A 147 18.93 15.55 -22.75
N ILE A 148 19.40 16.39 -21.82
CA ILE A 148 20.51 17.31 -22.10
C ILE A 148 21.90 16.69 -21.88
N SER A 149 21.96 15.40 -21.52
CA SER A 149 23.22 14.72 -21.18
C SER A 149 24.05 14.29 -22.40
N GLY A 150 23.46 14.29 -23.59
CA GLY A 150 24.08 13.77 -24.82
C GLY A 150 24.08 12.23 -24.90
N LEU A 151 23.35 11.54 -24.02
CA LEU A 151 23.11 10.10 -24.10
C LEU A 151 22.15 9.74 -25.26
N PRO A 152 22.26 8.53 -25.85
CA PRO A 152 21.34 8.05 -26.87
C PRO A 152 20.00 7.66 -26.24
N PHE A 153 19.17 8.67 -26.00
CA PHE A 153 17.91 8.62 -25.27
C PHE A 153 16.78 9.22 -26.13
N SER A 154 15.66 8.50 -26.24
CA SER A 154 14.52 8.82 -27.12
C SER A 154 13.41 9.64 -26.43
N GLY A 155 13.74 10.34 -25.35
CA GLY A 155 12.83 11.27 -24.67
C GLY A 155 12.68 12.61 -25.40
N PRO A 156 12.05 13.62 -24.77
CA PRO A 156 11.71 13.66 -23.35
C PRO A 156 10.52 12.76 -22.95
N ILE A 157 10.53 12.33 -21.69
CA ILE A 157 9.44 11.60 -21.03
C ILE A 157 8.86 12.51 -19.95
N ALA A 158 7.54 12.59 -19.85
CA ALA A 158 6.90 13.32 -18.78
C ALA A 158 6.10 12.38 -17.88
N GLY A 159 6.17 12.64 -16.57
CA GLY A 159 5.35 12.00 -15.55
C GLY A 159 4.31 12.98 -15.02
N VAL A 160 3.08 12.54 -14.81
CA VAL A 160 2.01 13.32 -14.20
C VAL A 160 1.26 12.48 -13.18
N ARG A 161 1.02 13.07 -12.00
CA ARG A 161 0.09 12.55 -10.99
C ARG A 161 -1.25 13.21 -11.19
N LEU A 162 -2.32 12.43 -11.31
CA LEU A 162 -3.70 12.88 -11.41
C LEU A 162 -4.51 12.32 -10.24
N ALA A 163 -5.39 13.12 -9.65
CA ALA A 163 -6.39 12.63 -8.72
C ALA A 163 -7.80 12.93 -9.24
N LEU A 164 -8.70 11.95 -9.18
CA LEU A 164 -10.11 12.12 -9.55
C LEU A 164 -10.90 12.63 -8.35
N ILE A 165 -11.21 13.93 -8.35
CA ILE A 165 -12.01 14.56 -7.31
C ILE A 165 -13.48 14.60 -7.77
N PRO A 166 -14.39 13.95 -7.04
CA PRO A 166 -15.80 13.93 -7.39
C PRO A 166 -16.40 15.34 -7.21
N GLY A 167 -17.31 15.71 -8.10
CA GLY A 167 -18.03 16.98 -8.01
C GLY A 167 -19.20 16.98 -7.03
N MET A 168 -19.57 15.81 -6.50
CA MET A 168 -20.59 15.59 -5.46
C MET A 168 -21.92 16.34 -5.75
N GLY A 169 -22.34 16.36 -7.02
CA GLY A 169 -23.57 17.00 -7.48
C GLY A 169 -23.53 18.54 -7.56
N SER A 170 -22.45 19.18 -7.11
CA SER A 170 -22.25 20.64 -7.25
C SER A 170 -21.45 20.99 -8.52
N HIS A 171 -20.59 20.09 -8.96
CA HIS A 171 -19.74 20.21 -10.15
C HIS A 171 -19.64 18.87 -10.88
N GLU A 172 -19.00 18.86 -12.04
CA GLU A 172 -18.57 17.62 -12.70
C GLU A 172 -17.34 17.04 -12.01
N ASP A 173 -17.20 15.71 -12.04
CA ASP A 173 -16.00 15.01 -11.57
C ASP A 173 -14.79 15.47 -12.38
N GLN A 174 -13.64 15.63 -11.73
CA GLN A 174 -12.48 16.24 -12.38
C GLN A 174 -11.18 15.55 -12.00
N TRP A 175 -10.37 15.26 -13.03
CA TRP A 175 -8.98 14.87 -12.88
C TRP A 175 -8.11 16.12 -12.66
N VAL A 176 -7.44 16.17 -11.51
CA VAL A 176 -6.58 17.29 -11.10
C VAL A 176 -5.12 16.86 -11.20
N ALA A 177 -4.31 17.61 -11.95
CA ALA A 177 -2.89 17.35 -12.13
C ALA A 177 -2.03 17.96 -11.02
N PHE A 178 -1.01 17.21 -10.60
CA PHE A 178 -0.14 17.53 -9.45
C PHE A 178 -0.94 17.91 -8.19
N PRO A 179 -1.89 17.04 -7.76
CA PRO A 179 -2.70 17.31 -6.59
C PRO A 179 -1.83 17.31 -5.33
N ASN A 180 -2.17 18.17 -4.36
CA ASN A 180 -1.58 18.12 -3.02
C ASN A 180 -2.33 17.10 -2.13
N GLN A 181 -1.83 16.88 -0.90
CA GLN A 181 -2.42 15.92 0.04
C GLN A 181 -3.91 16.20 0.30
N GLU A 182 -4.30 17.45 0.56
CA GLU A 182 -5.70 17.82 0.85
C GLU A 182 -6.63 17.48 -0.32
N GLN A 183 -6.15 17.61 -1.56
CA GLN A 183 -6.88 17.25 -2.76
C GLN A 183 -6.98 15.73 -2.96
N VAL A 184 -5.91 14.99 -2.64
CA VAL A 184 -5.92 13.51 -2.69
C VAL A 184 -6.87 12.93 -1.63
N GLU A 185 -6.96 13.54 -0.44
CA GLU A 185 -7.92 13.13 0.60
C GLU A 185 -9.39 13.26 0.15
N GLN A 186 -9.67 14.12 -0.82
CA GLN A 186 -10.99 14.31 -1.42
C GLN A 186 -11.22 13.43 -2.67
N ALA A 187 -10.19 12.74 -3.16
CA ALA A 187 -10.25 12.00 -4.41
C ALA A 187 -10.73 10.56 -4.22
N VAL A 188 -11.37 10.00 -5.24
CA VAL A 188 -11.73 8.56 -5.31
C VAL A 188 -10.69 7.70 -6.03
N PHE A 189 -9.71 8.33 -6.66
CA PHE A 189 -8.65 7.64 -7.39
C PHE A 189 -7.43 8.53 -7.55
N ASP A 190 -6.25 7.95 -7.44
CA ASP A 190 -4.94 8.57 -7.62
C ASP A 190 -4.14 7.78 -8.68
N LEU A 191 -3.56 8.49 -9.63
CA LEU A 191 -3.06 7.93 -10.88
C LEU A 191 -1.74 8.62 -11.28
N MET A 192 -0.63 7.90 -11.23
CA MET A 192 0.65 8.30 -11.82
C MET A 192 0.76 7.72 -13.23
N VAL A 193 0.99 8.58 -14.22
CA VAL A 193 1.20 8.19 -15.62
C VAL A 193 2.50 8.80 -16.12
N ALA A 194 3.33 8.00 -16.77
CA ALA A 194 4.47 8.50 -17.53
C ALA A 194 4.38 8.10 -19.00
N GLY A 195 4.75 9.02 -19.88
CA GLY A 195 4.69 8.80 -21.33
C GLY A 195 5.50 9.80 -22.13
N ARG A 196 5.60 9.54 -23.43
CA ARG A 196 6.30 10.38 -24.40
C ARG A 196 5.39 10.78 -25.56
N VAL A 197 5.73 11.87 -26.24
CA VAL A 197 5.02 12.32 -27.44
C VAL A 197 5.62 11.62 -28.66
N LEU A 198 4.77 11.04 -29.50
CA LEU A 198 5.15 10.40 -30.76
C LEU A 198 5.21 11.42 -31.90
N ASP A 199 5.84 11.03 -33.01
CA ASP A 199 5.96 11.87 -34.21
C ASP A 199 4.61 12.29 -34.80
N ASN A 200 3.56 11.48 -34.60
CA ASN A 200 2.19 11.79 -35.01
C ASN A 200 1.46 12.77 -34.06
N GLY A 201 2.12 13.20 -32.98
CA GLY A 201 1.59 14.12 -31.97
C GLY A 201 0.72 13.46 -30.90
N ASP A 202 0.54 12.14 -30.91
CA ASP A 202 -0.14 11.40 -29.82
C ASP A 202 0.81 11.11 -28.65
N VAL A 203 0.26 10.71 -27.50
CA VAL A 203 1.03 10.33 -26.32
C VAL A 203 1.03 8.83 -26.14
N ALA A 204 2.24 8.26 -26.16
CA ALA A 204 2.51 6.89 -25.79
C ALA A 204 2.65 6.79 -24.27
N ILE A 205 1.69 6.12 -23.62
CA ILE A 205 1.78 5.80 -22.20
C ILE A 205 2.76 4.65 -22.04
N MET A 206 3.77 4.84 -21.19
CA MET A 206 4.85 3.86 -20.96
C MET A 206 4.73 3.18 -19.60
N MET A 207 4.25 3.91 -18.60
CA MET A 207 4.14 3.44 -17.23
C MET A 207 2.90 4.02 -16.57
N VAL A 208 2.17 3.17 -15.84
CA VAL A 208 1.07 3.58 -14.97
C VAL A 208 1.25 2.96 -13.60
N GLU A 209 0.92 3.74 -12.58
CA GLU A 209 0.76 3.28 -11.21
C GLU A 209 -0.41 4.03 -10.58
N ALA A 210 -1.46 3.31 -10.19
CA ALA A 210 -2.72 3.89 -9.77
C ALA A 210 -3.31 3.15 -8.57
N GLU A 211 -4.10 3.86 -7.78
CA GLU A 211 -4.81 3.33 -6.64
C GLU A 211 -6.15 4.05 -6.41
N ALA A 212 -7.11 3.35 -5.80
CA ALA A 212 -8.16 4.02 -5.07
C ALA A 212 -7.55 4.57 -3.76
N THR A 213 -7.98 5.75 -3.34
CA THR A 213 -7.52 6.38 -2.11
C THR A 213 -8.13 5.72 -0.87
N GLU A 214 -7.59 5.99 0.32
CA GLU A 214 -8.13 5.51 1.60
C GLU A 214 -9.58 5.96 1.83
N ASN A 215 -9.93 7.18 1.40
CA ASN A 215 -11.29 7.73 1.54
C ASN A 215 -12.26 7.28 0.43
N SER A 216 -11.77 6.57 -0.60
CA SER A 216 -12.58 6.19 -1.77
C SER A 216 -13.84 5.43 -1.37
N TRP A 217 -13.73 4.49 -0.44
CA TRP A 217 -14.90 3.73 0.04
C TRP A 217 -16.00 4.65 0.56
N ASN A 218 -15.66 5.57 1.46
CA ASN A 218 -16.62 6.48 2.08
C ASN A 218 -17.23 7.45 1.05
N LEU A 219 -16.40 7.99 0.15
CA LEU A 219 -16.86 8.87 -0.92
C LEU A 219 -17.84 8.15 -1.87
N ILE A 220 -17.53 6.91 -2.26
CA ILE A 220 -18.39 6.08 -3.12
C ILE A 220 -19.72 5.77 -2.42
N GLN A 221 -19.70 5.40 -1.13
CA GLN A 221 -20.93 5.21 -0.35
C GLN A 221 -21.73 6.52 -0.21
N GLY A 222 -21.05 7.67 -0.21
CA GLY A 222 -21.64 9.01 -0.27
C GLY A 222 -22.18 9.43 -1.65
N GLY A 223 -22.06 8.58 -2.68
CA GLY A 223 -22.57 8.83 -4.03
C GLY A 223 -21.52 9.31 -5.04
N ALA A 224 -20.24 9.30 -4.70
CA ALA A 224 -19.16 9.59 -5.66
C ALA A 224 -19.05 8.50 -6.73
N VAL A 225 -18.43 8.87 -7.87
CA VAL A 225 -18.15 7.94 -8.96
C VAL A 225 -17.24 6.79 -8.51
N LYS A 226 -17.57 5.57 -8.93
CA LYS A 226 -16.73 4.38 -8.70
C LYS A 226 -15.58 4.36 -9.70
N PRO A 227 -14.33 4.09 -9.29
CA PRO A 227 -13.21 3.90 -10.21
C PRO A 227 -13.34 2.55 -10.94
N SER A 228 -14.24 2.51 -11.91
CA SER A 228 -14.43 1.40 -12.84
C SER A 228 -13.34 1.38 -13.91
N GLU A 229 -13.26 0.29 -14.66
CA GLU A 229 -12.32 0.14 -15.78
C GLU A 229 -12.41 1.31 -16.78
N ASP A 230 -13.62 1.80 -17.08
CA ASP A 230 -13.86 2.93 -17.96
C ASP A 230 -13.36 4.25 -17.38
N VAL A 231 -13.58 4.48 -16.07
CA VAL A 231 -13.10 5.69 -15.37
C VAL A 231 -11.57 5.72 -15.32
N VAL A 232 -10.93 4.57 -15.09
CA VAL A 232 -9.48 4.47 -15.14
C VAL A 232 -8.95 4.76 -16.55
N ALA A 233 -9.60 4.24 -17.59
CA ALA A 233 -9.25 4.56 -18.98
C ALA A 233 -9.42 6.06 -19.30
N GLN A 234 -10.46 6.71 -18.78
CA GLN A 234 -10.63 8.17 -18.90
C GLN A 234 -9.50 8.94 -18.22
N GLY A 235 -9.01 8.48 -17.07
CA GLY A 235 -7.85 9.07 -16.39
C GLY A 235 -6.57 9.02 -17.23
N LEU A 236 -6.36 7.91 -17.95
CA LEU A 236 -5.22 7.76 -18.87
C LEU A 236 -5.30 8.76 -20.03
N GLU A 237 -6.50 8.96 -20.60
CA GLU A 237 -6.71 9.98 -21.64
C GLU A 237 -6.56 11.41 -21.08
N ALA A 238 -7.05 11.66 -19.87
CA ALA A 238 -6.90 12.96 -19.18
C ALA A 238 -5.44 13.31 -18.88
N ALA A 239 -4.55 12.33 -18.75
CA ALA A 239 -3.12 12.55 -18.54
C ALA A 239 -2.40 13.07 -19.79
N LYS A 240 -2.85 12.69 -20.99
CA LYS A 240 -2.13 12.97 -22.25
C LYS A 240 -1.90 14.47 -22.50
N PRO A 241 -2.89 15.38 -22.32
CA PRO A 241 -2.65 16.82 -22.53
C PRO A 241 -1.60 17.41 -21.59
N PHE A 242 -1.55 16.98 -20.33
CA PHE A 242 -0.54 17.44 -19.36
C PHE A 242 0.85 16.90 -19.71
N ILE A 243 0.95 15.62 -20.11
CA ILE A 243 2.19 15.02 -20.60
C ILE A 243 2.73 15.79 -21.81
N LYS A 244 1.88 16.18 -22.78
CA LYS A 244 2.30 16.98 -23.93
C LYS A 244 2.91 18.32 -23.52
N GLN A 245 2.29 19.03 -22.57
CA GLN A 245 2.79 20.32 -22.09
C GLN A 245 4.14 20.19 -21.38
N LEU A 246 4.29 19.16 -20.54
CA LEU A 246 5.54 18.88 -19.83
C LEU A 246 6.67 18.46 -20.78
N VAL A 247 6.39 17.61 -21.76
CA VAL A 247 7.36 17.23 -22.81
C VAL A 247 7.77 18.46 -23.63
N ALA A 248 6.83 19.33 -23.99
CA ALA A 248 7.13 20.56 -24.72
C ALA A 248 8.06 21.48 -23.93
N ALA A 249 7.79 21.70 -22.63
CA ALA A 249 8.67 22.51 -21.78
C ALA A 249 10.08 21.89 -21.62
N GLN A 250 10.16 20.56 -21.44
CA GLN A 250 11.47 19.88 -21.41
C GLN A 250 12.24 20.05 -22.73
N ALA A 251 11.56 19.91 -23.88
CA ALA A 251 12.15 20.08 -25.20
C ALA A 251 12.59 21.52 -25.47
N GLU A 252 11.80 22.52 -25.04
CA GLU A 252 12.14 23.94 -25.13
C GLU A 252 13.41 24.27 -24.35
N MET A 253 13.49 23.81 -23.10
CA MET A 253 14.69 23.97 -22.28
C MET A 253 15.90 23.27 -22.93
N ALA A 254 15.71 22.03 -23.39
CA ALA A 254 16.75 21.26 -24.04
C ALA A 254 17.28 21.92 -25.32
N ALA A 255 16.43 22.57 -26.12
CA ALA A 255 16.86 23.24 -27.36
C ALA A 255 17.90 24.35 -27.10
N GLY A 256 17.89 24.97 -25.92
CA GLY A 256 18.87 26.01 -25.53
C GLY A 256 20.13 25.49 -24.83
N SER A 257 20.17 24.21 -24.43
CA SER A 257 21.19 23.70 -23.50
C SER A 257 21.71 22.29 -23.77
N THR A 258 21.21 21.61 -24.82
CA THR A 258 21.61 20.23 -25.12
C THR A 258 23.06 20.20 -25.59
N LYS A 259 23.86 19.35 -24.95
CA LYS A 259 25.22 19.06 -25.40
C LYS A 259 25.17 18.23 -26.69
N GLU A 260 26.18 18.38 -27.55
CA GLU A 260 26.35 17.52 -28.72
C GLU A 260 26.23 16.03 -28.32
N PRO A 261 25.45 15.21 -29.05
CA PRO A 261 25.34 13.79 -28.78
C PRO A 261 26.74 13.17 -28.69
N LEU A 262 27.00 12.48 -27.59
CA LEU A 262 28.26 11.76 -27.43
C LEU A 262 28.14 10.43 -28.18
N GLU A 263 29.20 10.04 -28.89
CA GLU A 263 29.24 8.71 -29.51
C GLU A 263 29.45 7.65 -28.43
N PHE A 264 28.40 6.88 -28.16
CA PHE A 264 28.47 5.70 -27.30
C PHE A 264 28.48 4.44 -28.17
N PRO A 265 29.42 3.51 -27.96
CA PRO A 265 29.39 2.24 -28.66
C PRO A 265 28.17 1.44 -28.20
N VAL A 266 27.41 0.95 -29.17
CA VAL A 266 26.29 0.02 -28.96
C VAL A 266 26.77 -1.41 -29.22
N PHE A 267 26.27 -2.33 -28.42
CA PHE A 267 26.59 -3.75 -28.50
C PHE A 267 25.30 -4.50 -28.80
N PRO A 268 24.97 -4.73 -30.08
CA PRO A 268 23.85 -5.58 -30.45
C PRO A 268 23.93 -6.91 -29.73
N ALA A 269 22.78 -7.47 -29.39
CA ALA A 269 22.73 -8.70 -28.61
C ALA A 269 23.27 -9.92 -29.41
N TYR A 270 23.21 -9.84 -30.74
CA TYR A 270 23.72 -10.82 -31.70
C TYR A 270 23.89 -10.21 -33.09
N SER A 271 24.70 -10.86 -33.92
CA SER A 271 24.81 -10.61 -35.36
C SER A 271 23.73 -11.34 -36.17
N ASP A 272 23.43 -10.84 -37.38
CA ASP A 272 22.47 -11.46 -38.30
C ASP A 272 22.88 -12.90 -38.67
N GLU A 273 24.18 -13.16 -38.81
CA GLU A 273 24.74 -14.48 -39.10
C GLU A 273 24.48 -15.47 -37.95
N THR A 274 24.76 -15.05 -36.70
CA THR A 274 24.45 -15.85 -35.51
C THR A 274 22.95 -16.12 -35.42
N TYR A 275 22.11 -15.09 -35.64
CA TYR A 275 20.65 -15.25 -35.60
C TYR A 275 20.17 -16.25 -36.65
N ALA A 276 20.57 -16.09 -37.90
CA ALA A 276 20.15 -16.95 -39.01
C ALA A 276 20.58 -18.41 -38.78
N PHE A 277 21.77 -18.64 -38.22
CA PHE A 277 22.23 -19.97 -37.85
C PHE A 277 21.33 -20.59 -36.77
N VAL A 278 21.09 -19.86 -35.68
CA VAL A 278 20.27 -20.35 -34.56
C VAL A 278 18.84 -20.60 -35.02
N GLU A 279 18.25 -19.68 -35.78
CA GLU A 279 16.90 -19.84 -36.34
C GLU A 279 16.83 -21.08 -37.24
N GLY A 280 17.74 -21.22 -38.20
CA GLY A 280 17.73 -22.35 -39.14
C GLY A 280 17.89 -23.72 -38.47
N LYS A 281 18.54 -23.78 -37.30
CA LYS A 281 18.75 -25.03 -36.54
C LYS A 281 17.68 -25.31 -35.50
N ALA A 282 17.15 -24.27 -34.86
CA ALA A 282 16.28 -24.43 -33.70
C ALA A 282 14.79 -24.31 -34.04
N LEU A 283 14.40 -23.51 -35.05
CA LEU A 283 13.02 -23.07 -35.23
C LEU A 283 11.98 -24.21 -35.22
N GLU A 284 12.21 -25.27 -36.00
CA GLU A 284 11.25 -26.38 -36.12
C GLU A 284 11.11 -27.15 -34.80
N GLU A 285 12.22 -27.54 -34.19
CA GLU A 285 12.21 -28.37 -32.99
C GLU A 285 11.79 -27.56 -31.76
N LEU A 286 12.24 -26.31 -31.66
CA LEU A 286 11.82 -25.38 -30.64
C LEU A 286 10.31 -25.10 -30.73
N SER A 287 9.75 -25.04 -31.94
CA SER A 287 8.29 -24.92 -32.12
C SER A 287 7.51 -26.11 -31.59
N LYS A 288 8.10 -27.32 -31.57
CA LYS A 288 7.50 -28.51 -30.95
C LYS A 288 7.67 -28.47 -29.42
N ILE A 289 8.84 -28.07 -28.93
CA ILE A 289 9.14 -27.95 -27.49
C ILE A 289 8.18 -26.96 -26.81
N TYR A 290 7.91 -25.81 -27.43
CA TYR A 290 6.97 -24.82 -26.88
C TYR A 290 5.48 -25.21 -27.02
N GLN A 291 5.19 -26.46 -27.41
CA GLN A 291 3.87 -27.10 -27.28
C GLN A 291 3.75 -27.99 -26.03
N ILE A 292 4.86 -28.28 -25.35
CA ILE A 292 4.87 -29.02 -24.08
C ILE A 292 4.29 -28.12 -22.99
N ALA A 293 3.19 -28.56 -22.37
CA ALA A 293 2.49 -27.77 -21.38
C ALA A 293 3.23 -27.70 -20.03
N ASP A 294 3.77 -28.83 -19.57
CA ASP A 294 4.52 -28.92 -18.31
C ASP A 294 5.78 -28.05 -18.35
N LYS A 295 6.00 -27.28 -17.30
CA LYS A 295 7.11 -26.31 -17.24
C LYS A 295 8.46 -27.01 -17.19
N GLN A 296 8.62 -28.02 -16.35
CA GLN A 296 9.90 -28.67 -16.13
C GLN A 296 10.29 -29.50 -17.35
N GLU A 297 9.35 -30.28 -17.90
CA GLU A 297 9.58 -31.05 -19.12
C GLU A 297 9.95 -30.15 -20.31
N ARG A 298 9.25 -29.01 -20.47
CA ARG A 298 9.58 -28.02 -21.50
C ARG A 298 10.97 -27.41 -21.28
N GLN A 299 11.32 -27.08 -20.05
CA GLN A 299 12.61 -26.47 -19.73
C GLN A 299 13.77 -27.46 -19.96
N ASP A 300 13.62 -28.71 -19.54
CA ASP A 300 14.61 -29.76 -19.76
C ASP A 300 14.83 -30.02 -21.26
N ALA A 301 13.74 -30.01 -22.05
CA ALA A 301 13.80 -30.16 -23.52
C ALA A 301 14.44 -28.94 -24.21
N ASP A 302 14.08 -27.71 -23.80
CA ASP A 302 14.71 -26.46 -24.28
C ASP A 302 16.20 -26.46 -23.99
N ASP A 303 16.60 -26.77 -22.75
CA ASP A 303 18.01 -26.78 -22.32
C ASP A 303 18.83 -27.85 -23.07
N ALA A 304 18.25 -29.03 -23.32
CA ALA A 304 18.90 -30.09 -24.10
C ALA A 304 19.13 -29.66 -25.56
N LEU A 305 18.11 -29.10 -26.23
CA LEU A 305 18.25 -28.61 -27.61
C LEU A 305 19.22 -27.43 -27.67
N LYS A 306 19.10 -26.49 -26.72
CA LYS A 306 19.97 -25.32 -26.62
C LYS A 306 21.43 -25.72 -26.46
N ALA A 307 21.74 -26.73 -25.64
CA ALA A 307 23.09 -27.25 -25.49
C ALA A 307 23.62 -27.88 -26.79
N ALA A 308 22.79 -28.65 -27.50
CA ALA A 308 23.16 -29.27 -28.78
C ALA A 308 23.44 -28.24 -29.87
N VAL A 309 22.53 -27.28 -30.08
CA VAL A 309 22.72 -26.21 -31.08
C VAL A 309 23.91 -25.32 -30.72
N LYS A 310 24.15 -25.06 -29.43
CA LYS A 310 25.34 -24.31 -29.00
C LYS A 310 26.63 -25.05 -29.31
N ALA A 311 26.66 -26.38 -29.16
CA ALA A 311 27.82 -27.18 -29.51
C ALA A 311 28.10 -27.12 -31.02
N GLU A 312 27.08 -27.27 -31.86
CA GLU A 312 27.21 -27.11 -33.32
C GLU A 312 27.68 -25.71 -33.71
N LEU A 313 27.18 -24.67 -33.03
CA LEU A 313 27.64 -23.30 -33.25
C LEU A 313 29.13 -23.16 -32.95
N ILE A 314 29.61 -23.73 -31.85
CA ILE A 314 31.04 -23.67 -31.48
C ILE A 314 31.88 -24.38 -32.54
N GLU A 315 31.48 -25.56 -33.03
CA GLU A 315 32.18 -26.26 -34.11
C GLU A 315 32.25 -25.39 -35.38
N LYS A 316 31.19 -24.66 -35.71
CA LYS A 316 31.16 -23.75 -36.86
C LYS A 316 32.05 -22.52 -36.69
N VAL A 317 32.18 -22.02 -35.47
CA VAL A 317 33.14 -20.95 -35.14
C VAL A 317 34.58 -21.46 -35.26
N GLU A 318 34.87 -22.68 -34.77
CA GLU A 318 36.19 -23.31 -34.90
C GLU A 318 36.56 -23.60 -36.37
N ALA A 319 35.56 -23.86 -37.21
CA ALA A 319 35.70 -24.02 -38.66
C ALA A 319 35.79 -22.69 -39.43
N GLU A 320 35.80 -21.54 -38.73
CA GLU A 320 35.78 -20.19 -39.33
C GLU A 320 34.55 -19.90 -40.22
N GLU A 321 33.46 -20.65 -40.04
CA GLU A 321 32.18 -20.46 -40.76
C GLU A 321 31.25 -19.46 -40.07
N LEU A 322 31.49 -19.15 -38.78
CA LEU A 322 30.75 -18.18 -38.00
C LEU A 322 31.69 -17.23 -37.24
N PRO A 323 31.24 -16.02 -36.86
CA PRO A 323 32.05 -15.07 -36.11
C PRO A 323 32.52 -15.61 -34.76
N ALA A 324 33.73 -15.26 -34.35
CA ALA A 324 34.27 -15.63 -33.03
C ALA A 324 33.42 -15.15 -31.84
N ALA A 325 32.58 -14.13 -32.03
CA ALA A 325 31.65 -13.60 -31.03
C ALA A 325 30.35 -14.42 -30.90
N ALA A 326 30.01 -15.27 -31.88
CA ALA A 326 28.76 -16.02 -31.93
C ALA A 326 28.45 -16.83 -30.64
N PRO A 327 29.42 -17.45 -29.93
CA PRO A 327 29.14 -18.17 -28.69
C PRO A 327 28.64 -17.27 -27.53
N LEU A 328 29.04 -15.99 -27.53
CA LEU A 328 28.58 -14.99 -26.56
C LEU A 328 27.19 -14.45 -26.93
N GLU A 329 26.90 -14.35 -28.23
CA GLU A 329 25.64 -13.87 -28.80
C GLU A 329 24.52 -14.93 -28.77
N PHE A 330 24.88 -16.22 -28.74
CA PHE A 330 23.96 -17.35 -28.88
C PHE A 330 22.73 -17.29 -27.97
N SER A 331 22.91 -16.97 -26.68
CA SER A 331 21.79 -16.95 -25.72
C SER A 331 20.74 -15.88 -26.06
N ALA A 332 21.17 -14.74 -26.59
CA ALA A 332 20.27 -13.66 -26.98
C ALA A 332 19.57 -13.97 -28.32
N ALA A 333 20.28 -14.58 -29.27
CA ALA A 333 19.70 -15.08 -30.51
C ALA A 333 18.65 -16.16 -30.22
N TRP A 334 18.97 -17.13 -29.37
CA TRP A 334 18.05 -18.18 -28.90
C TRP A 334 16.76 -17.57 -28.35
N LYS A 335 16.89 -16.63 -27.39
CA LYS A 335 15.74 -15.94 -26.81
C LYS A 335 14.88 -15.22 -27.85
N SER A 336 15.49 -14.64 -28.88
CA SER A 336 14.77 -13.93 -29.94
C SER A 336 14.01 -14.88 -30.87
N VAL A 337 14.60 -16.04 -31.19
CA VAL A 337 13.90 -17.11 -31.93
C VAL A 337 12.74 -17.66 -31.09
N THR A 338 12.95 -17.94 -29.80
CA THR A 338 11.89 -18.33 -28.86
C THR A 338 10.75 -17.31 -28.84
N LYS A 339 11.08 -16.02 -28.75
CA LYS A 339 10.11 -14.91 -28.74
C LYS A 339 9.23 -14.94 -29.99
N LYS A 340 9.83 -15.09 -31.17
CA LYS A 340 9.14 -15.18 -32.46
C LYS A 340 8.17 -16.36 -32.52
N ILE A 341 8.60 -17.54 -32.06
CA ILE A 341 7.77 -18.75 -32.03
C ILE A 341 6.56 -18.56 -31.12
N VAL A 342 6.79 -18.14 -29.88
CA VAL A 342 5.73 -18.01 -28.87
C VAL A 342 4.70 -16.95 -29.29
N ARG A 343 5.15 -15.77 -29.73
CA ARG A 343 4.25 -14.69 -30.18
C ARG A 343 3.47 -15.07 -31.43
N GLY A 344 4.15 -15.65 -32.42
CA GLY A 344 3.52 -16.10 -33.65
C GLY A 344 2.40 -17.09 -33.37
N ARG A 345 2.64 -18.06 -32.49
CA ARG A 345 1.63 -19.05 -32.08
C ARG A 345 0.43 -18.42 -31.37
N ILE A 346 0.67 -17.52 -30.41
CA ILE A 346 -0.40 -16.81 -29.68
C ILE A 346 -1.29 -16.03 -30.65
N LEU A 347 -0.71 -15.33 -31.63
CA LEU A 347 -1.45 -14.47 -32.55
C LEU A 347 -2.15 -15.22 -33.70
N THR A 348 -1.66 -16.40 -34.08
CA THR A 348 -2.20 -17.18 -35.21
C THR A 348 -3.14 -18.30 -34.76
N GLU A 349 -2.77 -19.02 -33.70
CA GLU A 349 -3.52 -20.18 -33.18
C GLU A 349 -4.39 -19.83 -31.96
N GLY A 350 -4.11 -18.71 -31.27
CA GLY A 350 -4.76 -18.37 -30.00
C GLY A 350 -4.35 -19.27 -28.83
N ALA A 351 -3.30 -20.07 -29.01
CA ALA A 351 -2.81 -21.05 -28.03
C ALA A 351 -1.54 -20.55 -27.33
N ARG A 352 -1.52 -20.67 -26.01
CA ARG A 352 -0.40 -20.26 -25.15
C ARG A 352 0.59 -21.40 -24.89
N ILE A 353 1.70 -21.06 -24.23
CA ILE A 353 2.83 -21.96 -23.98
C ILE A 353 2.41 -23.19 -23.16
N ASP A 354 1.48 -23.02 -22.23
CA ASP A 354 0.95 -24.07 -21.37
C ASP A 354 -0.37 -24.69 -21.92
N GLY A 355 -0.74 -24.38 -23.16
CA GLY A 355 -1.93 -24.91 -23.82
C GLY A 355 -3.23 -24.17 -23.52
N ARG A 356 -3.21 -23.14 -22.67
CA ARG A 356 -4.38 -22.29 -22.39
C ARG A 356 -4.76 -21.41 -23.58
N GLY A 357 -6.04 -21.02 -23.63
CA GLY A 357 -6.51 -19.90 -24.43
C GLY A 357 -6.12 -18.55 -23.82
N LEU A 358 -6.38 -17.47 -24.57
CA LEU A 358 -6.01 -16.11 -24.19
C LEU A 358 -6.65 -15.62 -22.88
N ALA A 359 -7.89 -16.04 -22.60
CA ALA A 359 -8.66 -15.60 -21.45
C ALA A 359 -8.60 -16.55 -20.23
N ASP A 360 -7.97 -17.72 -20.37
CA ASP A 360 -8.02 -18.77 -19.36
C ASP A 360 -7.10 -18.46 -18.16
N ILE A 361 -7.61 -18.74 -16.96
CA ILE A 361 -6.88 -18.64 -15.69
C ILE A 361 -6.29 -20.01 -15.35
N ARG A 362 -5.10 -20.05 -14.75
CA ARG A 362 -4.53 -21.30 -14.21
C ARG A 362 -5.42 -21.86 -13.09
N PRO A 363 -5.26 -23.15 -12.73
CA PRO A 363 -5.94 -23.72 -11.57
C PRO A 363 -5.74 -22.86 -10.32
N LEU A 364 -6.84 -22.58 -9.63
CA LEU A 364 -6.89 -21.76 -8.42
C LEU A 364 -7.13 -22.66 -7.23
N ASP A 365 -6.40 -22.41 -6.16
CA ASP A 365 -6.59 -23.05 -4.85
C ASP A 365 -6.37 -22.01 -3.74
N ALA A 366 -7.16 -22.11 -2.68
CA ALA A 366 -7.19 -21.15 -1.60
C ALA A 366 -7.52 -21.86 -0.29
N GLU A 367 -6.69 -21.64 0.72
CA GLU A 367 -6.83 -22.24 2.05
C GLU A 367 -6.53 -21.18 3.12
N VAL A 368 -7.26 -21.22 4.23
CA VAL A 368 -7.02 -20.39 5.43
C VAL A 368 -6.61 -21.25 6.61
N GLN A 369 -6.09 -20.65 7.69
CA GLN A 369 -5.67 -21.35 8.92
C GLN A 369 -4.52 -22.36 8.74
N VAL A 370 -3.61 -22.06 7.82
CA VAL A 370 -2.49 -22.94 7.44
C VAL A 370 -1.32 -22.94 8.45
N ILE A 371 -1.10 -21.85 9.19
CA ILE A 371 -0.05 -21.76 10.21
C ILE A 371 -0.67 -21.77 11.60
N PRO A 372 -0.25 -22.67 12.51
CA PRO A 372 -0.73 -22.67 13.88
C PRO A 372 -0.15 -21.50 14.69
N GLY A 373 -0.99 -20.90 15.55
CA GLY A 373 -0.58 -19.93 16.57
C GLY A 373 -0.42 -18.48 16.10
N VAL A 374 -0.49 -18.21 14.80
CA VAL A 374 -0.57 -16.84 14.26
C VAL A 374 -2.00 -16.32 14.30
N HIS A 375 -2.20 -15.00 14.12
CA HIS A 375 -3.54 -14.41 14.24
C HIS A 375 -4.42 -14.72 13.03
N GLY A 376 -3.84 -14.73 11.83
CA GLY A 376 -4.46 -15.25 10.62
C GLY A 376 -3.41 -15.68 9.61
N SER A 377 -3.76 -16.67 8.80
CA SER A 377 -2.88 -17.15 7.72
C SER A 377 -3.68 -17.73 6.57
N ALA A 378 -3.10 -17.66 5.37
CA ALA A 378 -3.70 -18.25 4.18
C ALA A 378 -2.65 -18.67 3.16
N ILE A 379 -2.94 -19.71 2.39
CA ILE A 379 -2.25 -20.02 1.13
C ILE A 379 -3.18 -19.65 -0.01
N PHE A 380 -2.67 -18.88 -0.95
CA PHE A 380 -3.29 -18.71 -2.26
C PHE A 380 -2.36 -19.27 -3.32
N GLN A 381 -2.88 -20.17 -4.14
CA GLN A 381 -2.15 -20.79 -5.22
C GLN A 381 -2.88 -20.60 -6.55
N ARG A 382 -2.11 -20.19 -7.57
CA ARG A 382 -2.56 -20.03 -8.95
C ARG A 382 -1.52 -20.66 -9.88
N GLY A 383 -1.81 -21.86 -10.34
CA GLY A 383 -0.83 -22.73 -11.00
C GLY A 383 0.38 -22.96 -10.10
N GLU A 384 1.56 -22.57 -10.57
CA GLU A 384 2.83 -22.69 -9.82
C GLU A 384 3.19 -21.44 -9.00
N THR A 385 2.37 -20.39 -9.05
CA THR A 385 2.54 -19.24 -8.15
C THR A 385 1.81 -19.52 -6.84
N GLN A 386 2.54 -19.61 -5.74
CA GLN A 386 2.00 -19.91 -4.42
C GLN A 386 2.49 -18.87 -3.42
N ILE A 387 1.55 -18.21 -2.74
CA ILE A 387 1.83 -17.18 -1.74
C ILE A 387 1.24 -17.60 -0.40
N LEU A 388 2.07 -17.53 0.64
CA LEU A 388 1.67 -17.68 2.03
C LEU A 388 1.48 -16.29 2.65
N GLY A 389 0.25 -15.94 2.95
CA GLY A 389 -0.13 -14.74 3.68
C GLY A 389 -0.17 -15.00 5.19
N VAL A 390 0.39 -14.08 5.98
CA VAL A 390 0.32 -14.14 7.45
C VAL A 390 0.00 -12.76 8.02
N THR A 391 -1.09 -12.69 8.80
CA THR A 391 -1.55 -11.47 9.47
C THR A 391 -1.15 -11.50 10.93
N THR A 392 -0.66 -10.36 11.42
CA THR A 392 -0.42 -10.10 12.84
C THR A 392 -1.10 -8.79 13.23
N LEU A 393 -1.76 -8.81 14.38
CA LEU A 393 -2.51 -7.69 14.94
C LEU A 393 -1.85 -7.22 16.23
N ASN A 394 -1.80 -5.91 16.44
CA ASN A 394 -1.29 -5.35 17.69
C ASN A 394 -1.94 -4.00 18.00
N MET A 395 -1.64 -3.44 19.17
CA MET A 395 -2.05 -2.10 19.57
C MET A 395 -1.59 -1.04 18.57
N LEU A 396 -2.36 0.04 18.43
CA LEU A 396 -2.05 1.18 17.54
C LEU A 396 -0.68 1.84 17.84
N LYS A 397 -0.13 1.69 19.05
CA LYS A 397 1.24 2.16 19.32
C LYS A 397 2.32 1.45 18.48
N MET A 398 1.99 0.30 17.89
CA MET A 398 2.88 -0.48 17.03
C MET A 398 2.76 -0.07 15.55
N GLU A 399 1.96 0.96 15.23
CA GLU A 399 1.96 1.57 13.92
C GLU A 399 3.36 2.03 13.52
N GLN A 400 3.67 1.86 12.25
CA GLN A 400 4.96 2.29 11.73
C GLN A 400 4.96 3.82 11.63
N GLN A 401 5.90 4.47 12.32
CA GLN A 401 6.20 5.87 12.11
C GLN A 401 7.04 6.04 10.84
N ILE A 402 6.66 6.96 9.97
CA ILE A 402 7.33 7.25 8.71
C ILE A 402 8.16 8.53 8.87
N ASP A 403 9.48 8.39 8.68
CA ASP A 403 10.43 9.50 8.62
C ASP A 403 10.88 9.66 7.16
N SER A 404 10.03 10.32 6.36
CA SER A 404 10.27 10.61 4.93
C SER A 404 9.76 12.01 4.56
N LEU A 405 9.96 12.43 3.31
CA LEU A 405 9.38 13.69 2.81
C LEU A 405 7.93 13.53 2.31
N SER A 406 7.42 12.30 2.26
CA SER A 406 6.02 12.02 1.92
C SER A 406 5.07 12.60 2.97
N PRO A 407 3.86 13.06 2.59
CA PRO A 407 2.91 13.62 3.55
C PRO A 407 2.45 12.67 4.68
N PRO A 408 2.19 11.37 4.44
CA PRO A 408 1.85 10.42 5.50
C PRO A 408 3.00 10.24 6.51
N THR A 409 2.69 10.42 7.80
CA THR A 409 3.67 10.35 8.90
C THR A 409 3.58 9.06 9.72
N SER A 410 2.50 8.31 9.59
CA SER A 410 2.34 6.99 10.21
C SER A 410 1.62 6.04 9.27
N LYS A 411 1.65 4.75 9.63
CA LYS A 411 1.07 3.69 8.83
C LYS A 411 0.52 2.58 9.71
N ARG A 412 -0.79 2.40 9.62
CA ARG A 412 -1.54 1.38 10.37
C ARG A 412 -1.47 0.00 9.73
N TYR A 413 -1.58 -0.06 8.41
CA TYR A 413 -1.48 -1.29 7.64
C TYR A 413 -0.11 -1.40 6.98
N MET A 414 0.68 -2.39 7.40
CA MET A 414 2.03 -2.62 6.93
C MET A 414 2.09 -3.91 6.12
N HIS A 415 2.32 -3.82 4.81
CA HIS A 415 2.50 -5.00 3.96
C HIS A 415 3.99 -5.24 3.67
N HIS A 416 4.49 -6.39 4.09
CA HIS A 416 5.84 -6.85 3.74
C HIS A 416 5.75 -8.01 2.75
N TYR A 417 6.54 -7.94 1.69
CA TYR A 417 6.62 -8.99 0.68
C TYR A 417 8.04 -9.54 0.61
N ASN A 418 8.17 -10.86 0.63
CA ASN A 418 9.43 -11.59 0.58
C ASN A 418 9.44 -12.55 -0.60
N SER A 419 10.54 -12.55 -1.36
CA SER A 419 10.74 -13.44 -2.52
C SER A 419 12.05 -14.21 -2.37
N PRO A 420 12.09 -15.23 -1.50
CA PRO A 420 13.29 -16.02 -1.26
C PRO A 420 13.73 -16.76 -2.53
N PRO A 421 15.03 -17.05 -2.72
CA PRO A 421 15.55 -17.68 -3.94
C PRO A 421 14.91 -19.04 -4.28
N TYR A 422 14.49 -19.80 -3.26
CA TYR A 422 13.82 -21.08 -3.48
C TYR A 422 12.47 -20.94 -4.20
N SER A 423 11.84 -19.75 -4.18
CA SER A 423 10.57 -19.49 -4.87
C SER A 423 10.66 -19.64 -6.39
N THR A 424 11.86 -19.51 -6.95
CA THR A 424 12.17 -19.76 -8.36
C THR A 424 13.07 -20.97 -8.56
N GLY A 425 13.36 -21.74 -7.51
CA GLY A 425 14.29 -22.88 -7.55
C GLY A 425 15.77 -22.48 -7.65
N GLU A 426 16.13 -21.22 -7.35
CA GLU A 426 17.49 -20.71 -7.49
C GLU A 426 18.21 -20.57 -6.13
N THR A 427 19.52 -20.36 -6.17
CA THR A 427 20.31 -19.93 -5.00
C THR A 427 20.54 -18.42 -5.03
N GLY A 428 20.65 -17.78 -3.86
CA GLY A 428 20.86 -16.34 -3.81
C GLY A 428 20.99 -15.79 -2.40
N ARG A 429 21.22 -14.48 -2.31
CA ARG A 429 21.33 -13.78 -1.03
C ARG A 429 19.96 -13.69 -0.36
N VAL A 430 19.88 -14.12 0.90
CA VAL A 430 18.72 -13.92 1.79
C VAL A 430 19.07 -12.84 2.81
N GLY A 431 18.17 -11.88 3.04
CA GLY A 431 18.40 -10.77 3.95
C GLY A 431 17.51 -9.57 3.66
N SER A 432 18.12 -8.39 3.54
CA SER A 432 17.39 -7.14 3.28
C SER A 432 16.60 -7.20 1.96
N PRO A 433 15.36 -6.69 1.94
CA PRO A 433 14.52 -6.74 0.75
C PRO A 433 15.10 -5.90 -0.39
N LYS A 434 14.97 -6.41 -1.61
CA LYS A 434 15.35 -5.73 -2.84
C LYS A 434 14.31 -4.66 -3.20
N ARG A 435 14.70 -3.70 -4.07
CA ARG A 435 13.77 -2.68 -4.60
C ARG A 435 12.49 -3.30 -5.20
N ARG A 436 12.60 -4.46 -5.88
CA ARG A 436 11.44 -5.17 -6.45
C ARG A 436 10.49 -5.71 -5.38
N GLU A 437 11.01 -6.24 -4.29
CA GLU A 437 10.20 -6.78 -3.20
C GLU A 437 9.43 -5.68 -2.50
N ILE A 438 10.08 -4.53 -2.26
CA ILE A 438 9.44 -3.32 -1.72
C ILE A 438 8.32 -2.84 -2.65
N GLY A 439 8.58 -2.75 -3.96
CA GLY A 439 7.57 -2.34 -4.94
C GLY A 439 6.38 -3.31 -5.04
N HIS A 440 6.61 -4.61 -5.00
CA HIS A 440 5.52 -5.61 -4.99
C HIS A 440 4.69 -5.55 -3.71
N GLY A 441 5.36 -5.40 -2.55
CA GLY A 441 4.68 -5.24 -1.26
C GLY A 441 3.81 -3.99 -1.24
N PHE A 442 4.35 -2.86 -1.72
CA PHE A 442 3.59 -1.61 -1.80
C PHE A 442 2.39 -1.71 -2.74
N LEU A 443 2.52 -2.34 -3.92
CA LEU A 443 1.38 -2.55 -4.82
C LEU A 443 0.27 -3.37 -4.16
N ALA A 444 0.64 -4.45 -3.44
CA ALA A 444 -0.35 -5.26 -2.74
C ALA A 444 -0.99 -4.52 -1.56
N GLU A 445 -0.22 -3.63 -0.93
CA GLU A 445 -0.70 -2.80 0.16
C GLU A 445 -1.76 -1.80 -0.29
N ARG A 446 -1.44 -1.00 -1.30
CA ARG A 446 -2.34 -0.01 -1.91
C ARG A 446 -3.64 -0.64 -2.39
N ALA A 447 -3.57 -1.88 -2.89
CA ALA A 447 -4.76 -2.62 -3.31
C ALA A 447 -5.74 -2.92 -2.16
N LEU A 448 -5.27 -3.02 -0.91
CA LEU A 448 -6.08 -3.37 0.26
C LEU A 448 -6.45 -2.18 1.14
N VAL A 449 -5.64 -1.12 1.18
CA VAL A 449 -5.93 0.09 1.98
C VAL A 449 -7.37 0.61 1.81
N PRO A 450 -7.94 0.72 0.59
CA PRO A 450 -9.28 1.27 0.38
C PRO A 450 -10.42 0.45 1.01
N VAL A 451 -10.19 -0.83 1.32
CA VAL A 451 -11.21 -1.72 1.89
C VAL A 451 -10.97 -2.03 3.36
N LEU A 452 -9.92 -1.46 3.97
CA LEU A 452 -9.68 -1.63 5.40
C LEU A 452 -10.79 -0.96 6.22
N PRO A 453 -11.15 -1.53 7.37
CA PRO A 453 -12.01 -0.86 8.34
C PRO A 453 -11.34 0.39 8.91
N SER A 454 -12.14 1.35 9.35
CA SER A 454 -11.63 2.56 9.98
C SER A 454 -10.87 2.25 11.27
N ARG A 455 -10.16 3.25 11.80
CA ARG A 455 -9.42 3.12 13.05
C ARG A 455 -10.37 2.87 14.22
N GLU A 456 -11.54 3.48 14.18
CA GLU A 456 -12.60 3.34 15.19
C GLU A 456 -13.27 1.97 15.13
N GLU A 457 -13.52 1.47 13.91
CA GLU A 457 -14.14 0.16 13.69
C GLU A 457 -13.22 -1.00 14.10
N PHE A 458 -11.91 -0.86 13.90
CA PHE A 458 -10.94 -1.92 14.18
C PHE A 458 -9.61 -1.37 14.71
N PRO A 459 -9.48 -1.01 15.99
CA PRO A 459 -8.35 -0.23 16.53
C PRO A 459 -7.06 -1.05 16.72
N TYR A 460 -6.51 -1.55 15.61
CA TYR A 460 -5.32 -2.38 15.55
C TYR A 460 -4.34 -1.86 14.52
N ALA A 461 -3.05 -1.91 14.86
CA ALA A 461 -1.98 -1.95 13.87
C ALA A 461 -1.98 -3.35 13.21
N ILE A 462 -1.96 -3.38 11.89
CA ILE A 462 -2.09 -4.60 11.10
C ILE A 462 -0.78 -4.80 10.32
N ARG A 463 -0.09 -5.90 10.58
CA ARG A 463 1.08 -6.31 9.79
C ARG A 463 0.72 -7.53 8.96
N GLN A 464 0.79 -7.37 7.65
CA GLN A 464 0.66 -8.45 6.69
C GLN A 464 2.02 -8.82 6.12
N VAL A 465 2.30 -10.12 6.03
CA VAL A 465 3.48 -10.65 5.33
C VAL A 465 3.05 -11.59 4.25
N SER A 466 3.60 -11.41 3.05
CA SER A 466 3.45 -12.34 1.93
C SER A 466 4.79 -13.00 1.64
N GLU A 467 4.87 -14.30 1.88
CA GLU A 467 6.00 -15.14 1.52
C GLU A 467 5.71 -15.80 0.18
N ALA A 468 6.49 -15.48 -0.86
CA ALA A 468 6.39 -16.19 -2.12
C ALA A 468 7.05 -17.56 -1.99
N LEU A 469 6.24 -18.62 -1.95
CA LEU A 469 6.72 -20.01 -1.86
C LEU A 469 7.03 -20.60 -3.23
N GLY A 470 6.25 -20.21 -4.25
CA GLY A 470 6.46 -20.56 -5.65
C GLY A 470 6.16 -19.37 -6.55
N SER A 471 6.94 -19.21 -7.62
CA SER A 471 6.82 -18.08 -8.55
C SER A 471 6.87 -18.56 -10.00
N ASN A 472 5.74 -18.47 -10.69
CA ASN A 472 5.70 -18.55 -12.15
C ASN A 472 4.65 -17.58 -12.72
N GLY A 473 4.70 -16.33 -12.28
CA GLY A 473 3.83 -15.27 -12.78
C GLY A 473 3.09 -14.54 -11.67
N SER A 474 3.26 -13.22 -11.63
CA SER A 474 2.61 -12.26 -10.72
C SER A 474 2.37 -12.73 -9.29
N THR A 475 3.46 -12.87 -8.55
CA THR A 475 3.43 -13.08 -7.09
C THR A 475 2.83 -11.89 -6.34
N SER A 476 2.90 -10.67 -6.89
CA SER A 476 2.27 -9.47 -6.31
C SER A 476 0.75 -9.59 -6.26
N MET A 477 0.12 -10.04 -7.36
CA MET A 477 -1.33 -10.24 -7.39
C MET A 477 -1.77 -11.46 -6.57
N GLY A 478 -0.95 -12.51 -6.52
CA GLY A 478 -1.15 -13.60 -5.55
C GLY A 478 -1.08 -13.11 -4.11
N SER A 479 -0.24 -12.11 -3.82
CA SER A 479 -0.11 -11.51 -2.49
C SER A 479 -1.32 -10.70 -2.08
N VAL A 480 -2.01 -10.03 -3.01
CA VAL A 480 -3.30 -9.38 -2.76
C VAL A 480 -4.33 -10.43 -2.32
N CYS A 481 -4.48 -11.51 -3.09
CA CYS A 481 -5.43 -12.58 -2.79
C CYS A 481 -5.13 -13.28 -1.45
N ALA A 482 -3.88 -13.67 -1.21
CA ALA A 482 -3.45 -14.28 0.06
C ALA A 482 -3.66 -13.32 1.25
N SER A 483 -3.49 -12.02 1.04
CA SER A 483 -3.69 -11.03 2.11
C SER A 483 -5.15 -10.83 2.43
N THR A 484 -6.02 -10.77 1.43
CA THR A 484 -7.48 -10.75 1.65
C THR A 484 -7.91 -11.93 2.53
N LEU A 485 -7.53 -13.15 2.15
CA LEU A 485 -7.85 -14.37 2.89
C LEU A 485 -7.29 -14.34 4.33
N SER A 486 -6.01 -13.99 4.47
CA SER A 486 -5.31 -13.95 5.77
C SER A 486 -5.90 -12.90 6.72
N LEU A 487 -6.30 -11.73 6.19
CA LEU A 487 -6.92 -10.67 6.97
C LEU A 487 -8.32 -11.07 7.46
N LEU A 488 -9.14 -11.64 6.57
CA LEU A 488 -10.46 -12.18 6.96
C LEU A 488 -10.30 -13.28 8.01
N ASN A 489 -9.35 -14.19 7.83
CA ASN A 489 -9.06 -15.24 8.81
C ASN A 489 -8.54 -14.69 10.15
N ALA A 490 -7.87 -13.54 10.16
CA ALA A 490 -7.47 -12.86 11.39
C ALA A 490 -8.62 -12.12 12.11
N GLY A 491 -9.83 -12.14 11.53
CA GLY A 491 -10.99 -11.41 12.02
C GLY A 491 -10.96 -9.92 11.74
N VAL A 492 -10.19 -9.48 10.73
CA VAL A 492 -10.24 -8.11 10.25
C VAL A 492 -11.53 -7.92 9.43
N PRO A 493 -12.43 -7.00 9.81
CA PRO A 493 -13.67 -6.75 9.09
C PRO A 493 -13.41 -5.93 7.83
N LEU A 494 -12.81 -6.56 6.81
CA LEU A 494 -12.65 -5.93 5.50
C LEU A 494 -14.02 -5.55 4.92
N ARG A 495 -14.11 -4.34 4.37
CA ARG A 495 -15.34 -3.81 3.77
C ARG A 495 -15.76 -4.55 2.50
N ALA A 496 -14.78 -5.09 1.77
CA ALA A 496 -14.97 -6.02 0.67
C ALA A 496 -13.71 -6.87 0.46
N ALA A 497 -13.89 -8.07 -0.11
CA ALA A 497 -12.77 -8.86 -0.59
C ALA A 497 -12.13 -8.21 -1.83
N VAL A 498 -10.81 -8.34 -1.94
CA VAL A 498 -10.03 -7.83 -3.09
C VAL A 498 -9.27 -8.99 -3.71
N ALA A 499 -9.31 -9.06 -5.05
CA ALA A 499 -8.50 -10.00 -5.82
C ALA A 499 -7.63 -9.25 -6.83
N GLY A 500 -6.51 -9.88 -7.19
CA GLY A 500 -5.57 -9.35 -8.17
C GLY A 500 -5.36 -10.30 -9.35
N ILE A 501 -5.18 -9.74 -10.54
CA ILE A 501 -4.83 -10.47 -11.76
C ILE A 501 -3.69 -9.77 -12.49
N ALA A 502 -2.81 -10.56 -13.10
CA ALA A 502 -1.83 -10.03 -14.04
C ALA A 502 -2.21 -10.41 -15.46
N MET A 503 -2.02 -9.45 -16.33
CA MET A 503 -2.40 -9.46 -17.72
C MET A 503 -1.17 -9.14 -18.55
N GLY A 504 -1.12 -9.67 -19.76
CA GLY A 504 -0.07 -9.32 -20.73
C GLY A 504 -0.67 -8.88 -22.04
N LEU A 505 0.17 -8.25 -22.85
CA LEU A 505 -0.12 -7.99 -24.25
C LEU A 505 1.04 -8.49 -25.10
N VAL A 506 0.71 -9.14 -26.21
CA VAL A 506 1.65 -9.41 -27.29
C VAL A 506 1.16 -8.74 -28.57
N SER A 507 2.11 -8.27 -29.36
CA SER A 507 1.88 -7.67 -30.65
C SER A 507 2.94 -8.11 -31.65
N GLU A 508 2.52 -8.29 -32.90
CA GLU A 508 3.39 -8.62 -34.04
C GLU A 508 2.71 -8.14 -35.32
N GLU A 509 3.51 -7.84 -36.35
CA GLU A 509 2.98 -7.66 -37.70
C GLU A 509 2.63 -9.02 -38.31
N VAL A 510 1.35 -9.20 -38.65
CA VAL A 510 0.83 -10.38 -39.34
C VAL A 510 0.12 -9.91 -40.59
N ASP A 511 0.57 -10.38 -41.77
CA ASP A 511 0.03 -9.98 -43.08
C ASP A 511 0.08 -8.46 -43.34
N GLY A 512 1.10 -7.77 -42.80
CA GLY A 512 1.27 -6.31 -42.94
C GLY A 512 0.34 -5.47 -42.06
N GLN A 513 -0.31 -6.08 -41.06
CA GLN A 513 -1.08 -5.38 -40.03
C GLN A 513 -0.59 -5.77 -38.64
N THR A 514 -0.42 -4.79 -37.76
CA THR A 514 -0.12 -5.05 -36.34
C THR A 514 -1.33 -5.68 -35.67
N ARG A 515 -1.19 -6.91 -35.20
CA ARG A 515 -2.20 -7.59 -34.38
C ARG A 515 -1.80 -7.55 -32.92
N TYR A 516 -2.80 -7.48 -32.04
CA TYR A 516 -2.63 -7.48 -30.60
C TYR A 516 -3.43 -8.63 -29.99
N ALA A 517 -2.87 -9.27 -28.96
CA ALA A 517 -3.59 -10.25 -28.14
C ALA A 517 -3.34 -9.98 -26.65
N ALA A 518 -4.43 -9.83 -25.89
CA ALA A 518 -4.40 -9.70 -24.44
C ALA A 518 -4.43 -11.09 -23.79
N LEU A 519 -3.55 -11.30 -22.82
CA LEU A 519 -3.36 -12.58 -22.12
C LEU A 519 -3.79 -12.44 -20.66
N THR A 520 -4.70 -13.30 -20.21
CA THR A 520 -5.11 -13.40 -18.81
C THR A 520 -4.14 -14.28 -18.03
N ASP A 521 -3.78 -13.88 -16.82
CA ASP A 521 -2.98 -14.68 -15.90
C ASP A 521 -1.66 -15.15 -16.52
N ILE A 522 -0.81 -14.17 -16.85
CA ILE A 522 0.46 -14.42 -17.55
C ILE A 522 1.46 -15.22 -16.72
N LEU A 523 2.20 -16.09 -17.41
CA LEU A 523 3.37 -16.79 -16.88
C LEU A 523 4.59 -15.87 -16.85
N GLY A 524 5.62 -16.24 -16.07
CA GLY A 524 6.89 -15.51 -16.08
C GLY A 524 7.55 -15.47 -17.47
N ALA A 525 7.40 -16.54 -18.26
CA ALA A 525 7.88 -16.58 -19.64
C ALA A 525 7.11 -15.62 -20.56
N GLU A 526 5.79 -15.49 -20.39
CA GLU A 526 4.96 -14.61 -21.20
C GLU A 526 5.18 -13.13 -20.87
N ASP A 527 5.49 -12.80 -19.62
CA ASP A 527 5.97 -11.46 -19.21
C ASP A 527 7.32 -11.13 -19.88
N ALA A 528 8.28 -12.05 -19.79
CA ALA A 528 9.61 -11.86 -20.36
C ALA A 528 9.59 -11.70 -21.90
N LEU A 529 8.68 -12.42 -22.57
CA LEU A 529 8.51 -12.40 -24.02
C LEU A 529 7.44 -11.41 -24.49
N GLY A 530 6.64 -10.84 -23.59
CA GLY A 530 5.54 -9.92 -23.86
C GLY A 530 5.97 -8.48 -24.08
N ASP A 531 5.05 -7.71 -24.64
CA ASP A 531 5.20 -6.28 -24.96
C ASP A 531 4.70 -5.36 -23.84
N MET A 532 3.68 -5.80 -23.11
CA MET A 532 3.15 -5.10 -21.96
C MET A 532 2.81 -6.11 -20.87
N ASP A 533 3.05 -5.73 -19.63
CA ASP A 533 2.55 -6.41 -18.45
C ASP A 533 1.81 -5.42 -17.56
N PHE A 534 0.53 -5.70 -17.28
CA PHE A 534 -0.26 -4.89 -16.37
C PHE A 534 -0.97 -5.73 -15.33
N LYS A 535 -1.15 -5.16 -14.15
CA LYS A 535 -1.69 -5.79 -12.97
C LYS A 535 -2.89 -4.97 -12.54
N VAL A 536 -3.98 -5.64 -12.25
CA VAL A 536 -5.22 -5.01 -11.79
C VAL A 536 -5.67 -5.72 -10.54
N ALA A 537 -5.90 -4.95 -9.48
CA ALA A 537 -6.52 -5.41 -8.26
C ALA A 537 -7.78 -4.59 -7.96
N GLY A 538 -8.74 -5.21 -7.29
CA GLY A 538 -10.00 -4.55 -7.00
C GLY A 538 -11.01 -5.46 -6.33
N THR A 539 -12.11 -4.83 -5.94
CA THR A 539 -13.31 -5.52 -5.46
C THR A 539 -14.16 -5.98 -6.64
N SER A 540 -15.34 -6.55 -6.36
CA SER A 540 -16.36 -6.77 -7.37
C SER A 540 -16.92 -5.47 -7.96
N GLU A 541 -16.80 -4.35 -7.25
CA GLU A 541 -17.42 -3.08 -7.62
C GLU A 541 -16.47 -2.11 -8.33
N PHE A 542 -15.20 -2.05 -7.93
CA PHE A 542 -14.26 -1.08 -8.46
C PHE A 542 -12.80 -1.52 -8.36
N VAL A 543 -11.93 -0.87 -9.14
CA VAL A 543 -10.48 -1.09 -9.15
C VAL A 543 -9.87 -0.41 -7.93
N THR A 544 -9.09 -1.14 -7.14
CA THR A 544 -8.37 -0.59 -5.98
C THR A 544 -6.91 -0.29 -6.30
N ALA A 545 -6.28 -1.01 -7.23
CA ALA A 545 -4.95 -0.70 -7.70
C ALA A 545 -4.74 -1.15 -9.15
N LEU A 546 -3.92 -0.39 -9.88
CA LEU A 546 -3.48 -0.74 -11.22
C LEU A 546 -2.00 -0.40 -11.38
N GLN A 547 -1.25 -1.31 -12.00
CA GLN A 547 0.13 -1.05 -12.41
C GLN A 547 0.32 -1.53 -13.83
N LEU A 548 0.87 -0.70 -14.71
CA LEU A 548 1.11 -1.05 -16.11
C LEU A 548 2.53 -0.65 -16.49
N ASP A 549 3.18 -1.54 -17.23
CA ASP A 549 4.48 -1.33 -17.85
C ASP A 549 4.40 -1.77 -19.30
N THR A 550 4.79 -0.91 -20.25
CA THR A 550 4.91 -1.29 -21.64
C THR A 550 6.28 -0.99 -22.22
N LYS A 551 6.73 -1.90 -23.07
CA LYS A 551 7.92 -1.75 -23.90
C LYS A 551 7.57 -1.20 -25.30
N LEU A 552 6.28 -1.03 -25.58
CA LEU A 552 5.82 -0.52 -26.87
C LEU A 552 5.91 1.00 -26.90
N ASP A 553 6.06 1.52 -28.11
CA ASP A 553 5.96 2.93 -28.43
C ASP A 553 4.53 3.47 -28.31
N GLY A 554 3.58 2.68 -27.83
CA GLY A 554 2.19 3.07 -27.67
C GLY A 554 1.25 1.89 -27.88
N ILE A 555 0.07 1.98 -27.26
CA ILE A 555 -0.98 0.98 -27.36
C ILE A 555 -2.28 1.70 -27.70
N PRO A 556 -3.06 1.24 -28.70
CA PRO A 556 -4.36 1.84 -28.98
C PRO A 556 -5.28 1.77 -27.75
N SER A 557 -5.98 2.87 -27.43
CA SER A 557 -6.84 2.95 -26.24
C SER A 557 -7.91 1.86 -26.22
N GLU A 558 -8.44 1.46 -27.37
CA GLU A 558 -9.41 0.37 -27.50
C GLU A 558 -8.84 -0.99 -27.07
N VAL A 559 -7.56 -1.26 -27.37
CA VAL A 559 -6.87 -2.49 -26.96
C VAL A 559 -6.70 -2.51 -25.45
N LEU A 560 -6.33 -1.38 -24.85
CA LEU A 560 -6.18 -1.27 -23.41
C LEU A 560 -7.53 -1.43 -22.69
N ALA A 561 -8.59 -0.80 -23.18
CA ALA A 561 -9.95 -0.94 -22.62
C ALA A 561 -10.45 -2.40 -22.70
N GLY A 562 -10.22 -3.09 -23.83
CA GLY A 562 -10.52 -4.51 -23.98
C GLY A 562 -9.75 -5.37 -22.97
N ALA A 563 -8.46 -5.07 -22.77
CA ALA A 563 -7.63 -5.78 -21.80
C ALA A 563 -8.08 -5.55 -20.35
N LEU A 564 -8.51 -4.34 -19.99
CA LEU A 564 -9.09 -4.03 -18.67
C LEU A 564 -10.40 -4.78 -18.42
N THR A 565 -11.25 -4.88 -19.45
CA THR A 565 -12.50 -5.64 -19.37
C THR A 565 -12.23 -7.13 -19.12
N GLN A 566 -11.29 -7.71 -19.88
CA GLN A 566 -10.85 -9.09 -19.69
C GLN A 566 -10.23 -9.31 -18.28
N ALA A 567 -9.52 -8.32 -17.75
CA ALA A 567 -8.97 -8.36 -16.39
C ALA A 567 -10.08 -8.36 -15.32
N LYS A 568 -11.17 -7.61 -15.53
CA LYS A 568 -12.32 -7.60 -14.63
C LYS A 568 -12.97 -8.97 -14.52
N ASP A 569 -13.22 -9.62 -15.65
CA ASP A 569 -13.83 -10.96 -15.67
C ASP A 569 -12.97 -11.97 -14.89
N ALA A 570 -11.65 -11.91 -15.09
CA ALA A 570 -10.71 -12.75 -14.36
C ALA A 570 -10.67 -12.44 -12.86
N ARG A 571 -10.72 -11.15 -12.48
CA ARG A 571 -10.79 -10.70 -11.09
C ARG A 571 -12.03 -11.24 -10.39
N LEU A 572 -13.19 -11.16 -11.03
CA LEU A 572 -14.45 -11.69 -10.49
C LEU A 572 -14.38 -13.21 -10.28
N ARG A 573 -13.81 -13.95 -11.24
CA ARG A 573 -13.64 -15.40 -11.10
C ARG A 573 -12.72 -15.78 -9.93
N ILE A 574 -11.66 -15.00 -9.68
CA ILE A 574 -10.80 -15.23 -8.52
C ILE A 574 -11.53 -14.92 -7.21
N LEU A 575 -12.31 -13.83 -7.15
CA LEU A 575 -13.11 -13.48 -5.97
C LEU A 575 -14.07 -14.61 -5.59
N GLU A 576 -14.68 -15.30 -6.55
CA GLU A 576 -15.54 -16.46 -6.28
C GLU A 576 -14.79 -17.57 -5.53
N VAL A 577 -13.53 -17.83 -5.89
CA VAL A 577 -12.68 -18.82 -5.20
C VAL A 577 -12.30 -18.36 -3.80
N LEU A 578 -11.96 -17.07 -3.63
CA LEU A 578 -11.64 -16.52 -2.30
C LEU A 578 -12.83 -16.61 -1.36
N ASN A 579 -14.02 -16.21 -1.84
CA ASN A 579 -15.25 -16.24 -1.06
C ASN A 579 -15.73 -17.67 -0.74
N ALA A 580 -15.33 -18.66 -1.56
CA ALA A 580 -15.57 -20.07 -1.26
C ALA A 580 -14.66 -20.62 -0.16
N ALA A 581 -13.45 -20.05 -0.01
CA ALA A 581 -12.51 -20.43 1.04
C ALA A 581 -12.84 -19.78 2.40
N ILE A 582 -13.37 -18.55 2.37
CA ILE A 582 -13.81 -17.81 3.57
C ILE A 582 -14.92 -16.83 3.20
N ASP A 583 -16.09 -16.94 3.86
CA ASP A 583 -17.31 -16.19 3.52
C ASP A 583 -17.42 -14.82 4.24
N GLY A 584 -16.59 -14.60 5.26
CA GLY A 584 -16.49 -13.36 6.01
C GLY A 584 -15.35 -13.39 7.02
N PRO A 585 -15.20 -12.35 7.86
CA PRO A 585 -14.18 -12.35 8.90
C PRO A 585 -14.43 -13.46 9.94
N ASP A 586 -13.41 -14.26 10.22
CA ASP A 586 -13.43 -15.24 11.30
C ASP A 586 -13.43 -14.55 12.67
N GLU A 587 -13.71 -15.29 13.75
CA GLU A 587 -13.40 -14.80 15.09
C GLU A 587 -11.87 -14.63 15.24
N MET A 588 -11.41 -13.48 15.73
CA MET A 588 -9.96 -13.29 15.90
C MET A 588 -9.37 -14.38 16.79
N ALA A 589 -8.15 -14.82 16.47
CA ALA A 589 -7.45 -15.85 17.22
C ALA A 589 -7.37 -15.53 18.74
N PRO A 590 -7.39 -16.55 19.62
CA PRO A 590 -7.18 -16.36 21.05
C PRO A 590 -5.82 -15.73 21.41
N THR A 591 -4.83 -15.87 20.52
CA THR A 591 -3.50 -15.27 20.67
C THR A 591 -3.45 -13.80 20.28
N ALA A 592 -4.47 -13.31 19.55
CA ALA A 592 -4.57 -11.91 19.17
C ALA A 592 -4.96 -11.04 20.37
N PRO A 593 -4.35 -9.86 20.55
CA PRO A 593 -4.74 -8.96 21.62
C PRO A 593 -6.19 -8.52 21.45
N ARG A 594 -6.92 -8.39 22.55
CA ARG A 594 -8.27 -7.80 22.55
C ARG A 594 -8.14 -6.33 22.90
N VAL A 595 -8.62 -5.47 22.01
CA VAL A 595 -8.64 -4.02 22.21
C VAL A 595 -10.07 -3.59 22.49
N ILE A 596 -10.28 -3.04 23.67
CA ILE A 596 -11.55 -2.43 24.05
C ILE A 596 -11.39 -0.92 23.99
N SER A 597 -12.28 -0.27 23.25
CA SER A 597 -12.37 1.20 23.23
C SER A 597 -13.37 1.67 24.29
N VAL A 598 -12.99 2.70 25.05
CA VAL A 598 -13.86 3.38 26.02
C VAL A 598 -13.75 4.87 25.79
N GLN A 599 -14.88 5.55 25.63
CA GLN A 599 -14.92 7.01 25.62
C GLN A 599 -14.95 7.55 27.05
N ILE A 600 -14.06 8.50 27.37
CA ILE A 600 -14.06 9.23 28.63
C ILE A 600 -14.22 10.74 28.39
N PRO A 601 -14.75 11.49 29.37
CA PRO A 601 -14.73 12.95 29.31
C PRO A 601 -13.31 13.50 29.24
N VAL A 602 -13.06 14.49 28.36
CA VAL A 602 -11.73 15.06 28.12
C VAL A 602 -11.10 15.65 29.39
N ASP A 603 -11.92 16.22 30.29
CA ASP A 603 -11.48 16.74 31.59
C ASP A 603 -10.96 15.65 32.55
N LYS A 604 -11.33 14.38 32.32
CA LYS A 604 -10.92 13.22 33.13
C LYS A 604 -9.66 12.53 32.64
N ILE A 605 -9.13 12.90 31.47
CA ILE A 605 -7.86 12.36 30.94
C ILE A 605 -6.73 12.57 31.96
N GLY A 606 -6.63 13.76 32.56
CA GLY A 606 -5.59 14.08 33.53
C GLY A 606 -5.66 13.24 34.83
N GLU A 607 -6.88 12.93 35.29
CA GLU A 607 -7.10 12.07 36.46
C GLU A 607 -6.74 10.61 36.17
N LEU A 608 -7.07 10.11 34.98
CA LEU A 608 -6.75 8.76 34.54
C LEU A 608 -5.24 8.54 34.35
N ILE A 609 -4.53 9.50 33.75
CA ILE A 609 -3.07 9.44 33.64
C ILE A 609 -2.45 9.54 35.04
N GLY A 610 -2.93 10.47 35.85
CA GLY A 610 -2.39 10.78 37.17
C GLY A 610 -1.02 11.47 37.12
N PRO A 611 -0.49 11.91 38.28
CA PRO A 611 0.79 12.62 38.32
C PRO A 611 1.94 11.73 37.83
N LYS A 612 2.63 12.19 36.77
CA LYS A 612 3.71 11.45 36.07
C LYS A 612 3.29 10.09 35.51
N GLY A 613 2.02 9.90 35.17
CA GLY A 613 1.52 8.61 34.66
C GLY A 613 1.36 7.54 35.73
N LYS A 614 1.39 7.88 37.03
CA LYS A 614 1.35 6.90 38.10
C LYS A 614 0.08 6.04 38.08
N THR A 615 -1.08 6.66 37.81
CA THR A 615 -2.37 5.96 37.84
C THR A 615 -2.48 5.00 36.66
N ILE A 616 -2.22 5.47 35.44
CA ILE A 616 -2.26 4.62 34.25
C ILE A 616 -1.22 3.49 34.31
N ASN A 617 -0.02 3.75 34.82
CA ASN A 617 0.99 2.70 34.99
C ASN A 617 0.57 1.67 36.05
N ALA A 618 -0.06 2.08 37.15
CA ALA A 618 -0.58 1.15 38.15
C ALA A 618 -1.66 0.22 37.57
N ILE A 619 -2.60 0.76 36.78
CA ILE A 619 -3.63 -0.05 36.12
C ILE A 619 -2.96 -1.06 35.17
N GLN A 620 -2.00 -0.62 34.36
CA GLN A 620 -1.27 -1.49 33.43
C GLN A 620 -0.46 -2.57 34.16
N ASP A 621 0.21 -2.23 35.27
CA ASP A 621 0.99 -3.17 36.08
C ASP A 621 0.10 -4.20 36.80
N GLU A 622 -1.07 -3.80 37.29
CA GLU A 622 -2.02 -4.67 38.00
C GLU A 622 -2.76 -5.62 37.05
N THR A 623 -3.16 -5.13 35.87
CA THR A 623 -3.99 -5.88 34.93
C THR A 623 -3.19 -6.55 33.81
N GLY A 624 -1.94 -6.14 33.59
CA GLY A 624 -1.14 -6.57 32.44
C GLY A 624 -1.63 -5.98 31.11
N ALA A 625 -2.67 -5.14 31.12
CA ALA A 625 -3.17 -4.47 29.93
C ALA A 625 -2.25 -3.32 29.51
N GLN A 626 -2.30 -2.94 28.24
CA GLN A 626 -1.69 -1.73 27.69
C GLN A 626 -2.78 -0.70 27.42
N ILE A 627 -2.59 0.50 27.92
CA ILE A 627 -3.58 1.57 27.81
C ILE A 627 -3.00 2.71 26.98
N SER A 628 -3.69 3.08 25.91
CA SER A 628 -3.42 4.28 25.11
C SER A 628 -4.59 5.25 25.27
N ILE A 629 -4.30 6.53 25.45
CA ILE A 629 -5.32 7.59 25.58
C ILE A 629 -5.08 8.60 24.48
N GLU A 630 -6.12 8.87 23.70
CA GLU A 630 -6.13 9.91 22.66
C GLU A 630 -6.60 11.26 23.24
N GLU A 631 -6.28 12.35 22.55
CA GLU A 631 -6.61 13.72 23.00
C GLU A 631 -8.12 14.01 23.02
N ASP A 632 -8.91 13.25 22.25
CA ASP A 632 -10.37 13.35 22.18
C ASP A 632 -11.10 12.61 23.33
N GLY A 633 -10.35 11.95 24.21
CA GLY A 633 -10.90 11.14 25.30
C GLY A 633 -11.17 9.68 24.94
N THR A 634 -10.76 9.21 23.77
CA THR A 634 -10.81 7.77 23.43
C THR A 634 -9.70 7.03 24.16
N VAL A 635 -10.05 5.97 24.90
CA VAL A 635 -9.11 5.10 25.62
C VAL A 635 -9.11 3.72 24.99
N TYR A 636 -7.97 3.30 24.43
CA TYR A 636 -7.76 1.95 23.90
C TYR A 636 -7.08 1.08 24.96
N ILE A 637 -7.77 0.02 25.38
CA ILE A 637 -7.32 -0.93 26.39
C ILE A 637 -7.04 -2.27 25.70
N GLY A 638 -5.76 -2.60 25.56
CA GLY A 638 -5.31 -3.85 24.96
C GLY A 638 -4.84 -4.86 25.98
N ALA A 639 -5.31 -6.10 25.93
CA ALA A 639 -4.73 -7.18 26.72
C ALA A 639 -4.59 -8.48 25.91
N THR A 640 -3.74 -9.38 26.40
CA THR A 640 -3.53 -10.72 25.82
C THR A 640 -4.72 -11.65 26.00
N ASP A 641 -5.61 -11.35 26.95
CA ASP A 641 -6.85 -12.07 27.19
C ASP A 641 -8.01 -11.12 27.55
N GLY A 642 -9.23 -11.58 27.32
CA GLY A 642 -10.46 -10.80 27.58
C GLY A 642 -10.65 -10.40 29.06
N PRO A 643 -10.43 -11.30 30.04
CA PRO A 643 -10.56 -10.95 31.46
C PRO A 643 -9.66 -9.80 31.90
N SER A 644 -8.41 -9.76 31.44
CA SER A 644 -7.46 -8.69 31.75
C SER A 644 -7.89 -7.36 31.13
N ALA A 645 -8.40 -7.38 29.89
CA ALA A 645 -8.93 -6.18 29.23
C ALA A 645 -10.16 -5.64 29.96
N GLU A 646 -11.09 -6.50 30.39
CA GLU A 646 -12.28 -6.10 31.15
C GLU A 646 -11.94 -5.57 32.56
N ALA A 647 -10.96 -6.17 33.23
CA ALA A 647 -10.47 -5.66 34.52
C ALA A 647 -9.91 -4.25 34.40
N ALA A 648 -9.07 -3.99 33.38
CA ALA A 648 -8.57 -2.67 33.07
C ALA A 648 -9.70 -1.69 32.71
N ARG A 649 -10.66 -2.14 31.89
CA ARG A 649 -11.85 -1.36 31.53
C ARG A 649 -12.66 -0.93 32.76
N ALA A 650 -12.85 -1.82 33.72
CA ALA A 650 -13.56 -1.52 34.96
C ALA A 650 -12.82 -0.47 35.80
N GLN A 651 -11.49 -0.58 35.92
CA GLN A 651 -10.68 0.41 36.63
C GLN A 651 -10.69 1.78 35.94
N VAL A 652 -10.54 1.81 34.61
CA VAL A 652 -10.61 3.04 33.81
C VAL A 652 -11.98 3.71 33.97
N ASN A 653 -13.07 2.94 33.85
CA ASN A 653 -14.42 3.47 34.01
C ASN A 653 -14.71 3.96 35.43
N ALA A 654 -14.17 3.31 36.46
CA ALA A 654 -14.34 3.77 37.84
C ALA A 654 -13.73 5.16 38.09
N ILE A 655 -12.66 5.50 37.37
CA ILE A 655 -11.97 6.80 37.46
C ILE A 655 -12.64 7.85 36.55
N ALA A 656 -12.97 7.45 35.31
CA ALA A 656 -13.51 8.35 34.30
C ALA A 656 -15.00 8.66 34.50
N ASN A 657 -15.77 7.65 34.90
CA ASN A 657 -17.21 7.72 35.16
C ASN A 657 -17.48 7.24 36.59
N PRO A 658 -16.99 7.96 37.62
CA PRO A 658 -17.32 7.61 38.99
C PRO A 658 -18.84 7.69 39.11
N SER A 659 -19.50 6.57 39.44
CA SER A 659 -20.93 6.56 39.71
C SER A 659 -21.21 7.68 40.73
N ASN A 660 -21.82 8.77 40.28
CA ASN A 660 -22.30 9.81 41.17
C ASN A 660 -23.63 9.31 41.68
N PRO A 661 -23.70 8.90 42.94
CA PRO A 661 -24.88 8.20 43.39
C PRO A 661 -26.03 9.21 43.42
N GLU A 662 -27.11 8.88 42.71
CA GLU A 662 -28.23 9.80 42.48
C GLU A 662 -29.22 9.77 43.64
N VAL A 663 -30.00 10.84 43.78
CA VAL A 663 -31.08 10.89 44.79
C VAL A 663 -32.07 9.75 44.50
N GLY A 664 -32.27 8.86 45.46
CA GLY A 664 -33.15 7.70 45.36
C GLY A 664 -32.45 6.34 45.25
N GLU A 665 -31.15 6.29 44.95
CA GLU A 665 -30.39 5.03 44.90
C GLU A 665 -30.18 4.41 46.30
N GLN A 666 -30.20 3.08 46.37
CA GLN A 666 -30.02 2.32 47.60
C GLN A 666 -28.64 1.65 47.65
N PHE A 667 -27.96 1.77 48.78
CA PHE A 667 -26.64 1.22 49.03
C PHE A 667 -26.62 0.41 50.33
N LEU A 668 -25.88 -0.69 50.32
CA LEU A 668 -25.52 -1.39 51.55
C LEU A 668 -24.26 -0.74 52.13
N GLY A 669 -24.44 0.36 52.86
CA GLY A 669 -23.35 1.17 53.39
C GLY A 669 -22.81 0.66 54.73
N THR A 670 -21.55 0.94 55.02
CA THR A 670 -20.91 0.57 56.31
C THR A 670 -20.71 1.81 57.18
N VAL A 671 -21.13 1.76 58.45
CA VAL A 671 -20.95 2.87 59.40
C VAL A 671 -19.46 3.05 59.72
N VAL A 672 -18.88 4.17 59.31
CA VAL A 672 -17.45 4.46 59.51
C VAL A 672 -17.21 5.29 60.76
N LYS A 673 -18.11 6.22 61.06
CA LYS A 673 -17.94 7.16 62.18
C LYS A 673 -19.28 7.62 62.74
N ILE A 674 -19.41 7.59 64.06
CA ILE A 674 -20.57 8.09 64.78
C ILE A 674 -20.25 9.47 65.37
N ILE A 675 -21.20 10.41 65.28
CA ILE A 675 -21.11 11.74 65.89
C ILE A 675 -22.42 12.03 66.63
N PRO A 676 -22.46 12.97 67.61
CA PRO A 676 -23.68 13.27 68.35
C PRO A 676 -24.90 13.68 67.50
N SER A 677 -24.67 14.12 66.25
CA SER A 677 -25.70 14.59 65.32
C SER A 677 -25.98 13.62 64.16
N GLY A 678 -25.48 12.38 64.19
CA GLY A 678 -25.73 11.36 63.17
C GLY A 678 -24.61 10.33 63.02
N ALA A 679 -24.66 9.56 61.94
CA ALA A 679 -23.62 8.60 61.57
C ALA A 679 -23.15 8.84 60.12
N PHE A 680 -21.85 8.72 59.89
CA PHE A 680 -21.26 8.67 58.56
C PHE A 680 -21.17 7.23 58.08
N ILE A 681 -21.69 7.00 56.89
CA ILE A 681 -21.82 5.68 56.28
C ILE A 681 -21.10 5.74 54.94
N SER A 682 -20.10 4.89 54.75
CA SER A 682 -19.40 4.77 53.48
C SER A 682 -20.26 3.97 52.51
N LEU A 683 -20.53 4.58 51.35
CA LEU A 683 -21.32 3.99 50.27
C LEU A 683 -20.41 3.34 49.23
N MET A 684 -19.31 4.04 48.91
CA MET A 684 -18.26 3.64 47.98
C MET A 684 -16.90 4.15 48.48
N PRO A 685 -15.77 3.59 48.02
CA PRO A 685 -14.45 4.10 48.36
C PRO A 685 -14.33 5.61 48.07
N GLY A 686 -14.07 6.41 49.12
CA GLY A 686 -13.93 7.86 49.03
C GLY A 686 -15.23 8.68 49.05
N LYS A 687 -16.42 8.04 49.10
CA LYS A 687 -17.72 8.72 49.23
C LYS A 687 -18.49 8.26 50.46
N ASP A 688 -18.62 9.18 51.41
CA ASP A 688 -19.38 9.00 52.65
C ASP A 688 -20.66 9.83 52.63
N GLY A 689 -21.78 9.21 53.01
CA GLY A 689 -23.03 9.91 53.26
C GLY A 689 -23.30 10.05 54.75
N ARG A 690 -24.06 11.09 55.12
CA ARG A 690 -24.44 11.36 56.52
C ARG A 690 -25.90 10.99 56.74
N MET A 691 -26.14 10.07 57.67
CA MET A 691 -27.47 9.78 58.20
C MET A 691 -27.72 10.63 59.45
N HIS A 692 -28.66 11.57 59.36
CA HIS A 692 -28.99 12.46 60.49
C HIS A 692 -29.70 11.69 61.62
N VAL A 693 -29.56 12.14 62.87
CA VAL A 693 -30.21 11.49 64.03
C VAL A 693 -31.72 11.30 63.86
N THR A 694 -32.41 12.18 63.12
CA THR A 694 -33.83 12.07 62.79
C THR A 694 -34.14 10.85 61.92
N GLN A 695 -33.24 10.50 60.99
CA GLN A 695 -33.38 9.32 60.14
C GLN A 695 -32.99 8.05 60.92
N ILE A 696 -32.01 8.13 61.81
CA ILE A 696 -31.65 7.02 62.73
C ILE A 696 -32.83 6.65 63.64
N ARG A 697 -33.68 7.60 64.03
CA ARG A 697 -34.91 7.31 64.79
C ARG A 697 -35.87 6.38 64.05
N LYS A 698 -35.87 6.39 62.70
CA LYS A 698 -36.69 5.47 61.91
C LYS A 698 -36.22 4.02 62.08
N LEU A 699 -34.92 3.78 62.27
CA LEU A 699 -34.37 2.45 62.59
C LEU A 699 -34.75 1.99 64.00
N ASN A 700 -35.01 2.91 64.94
CA ASN A 700 -35.41 2.62 66.32
C ASN A 700 -36.93 2.64 66.54
N GLY A 701 -37.72 2.30 65.51
CA GLY A 701 -39.19 2.26 65.60
C GLY A 701 -39.84 3.59 66.00
N GLY A 702 -39.22 4.73 65.67
CA GLY A 702 -39.72 6.07 65.98
C GLY A 702 -39.47 6.56 67.40
N LYS A 703 -38.81 5.76 68.26
CA LYS A 703 -38.50 6.16 69.65
C LYS A 703 -37.35 7.18 69.70
N ARG A 704 -37.39 8.06 70.70
CA ARG A 704 -36.34 9.07 70.92
C ARG A 704 -35.01 8.36 71.22
N VAL A 705 -34.01 8.61 70.38
CA VAL A 705 -32.64 8.11 70.55
C VAL A 705 -31.88 9.09 71.44
N GLU A 706 -31.45 8.64 72.63
CA GLU A 706 -30.61 9.44 73.54
C GLU A 706 -29.12 9.30 73.20
N ASN A 707 -28.64 8.07 72.94
CA ASN A 707 -27.31 7.82 72.38
C ASN A 707 -27.43 7.09 71.04
N ILE A 708 -26.72 7.60 70.02
CA ILE A 708 -26.74 7.00 68.67
C ILE A 708 -26.05 5.62 68.66
N GLU A 709 -25.09 5.41 69.56
CA GLU A 709 -24.35 4.15 69.76
C GLU A 709 -25.26 2.99 70.18
N ASP A 710 -26.45 3.28 70.75
CA ASP A 710 -27.43 2.27 71.14
C ASP A 710 -28.21 1.70 69.94
N VAL A 711 -28.16 2.37 68.78
CA VAL A 711 -28.93 2.02 67.57
C VAL A 711 -28.03 1.59 66.42
N VAL A 712 -26.85 2.20 66.30
CA VAL A 712 -25.88 1.87 65.23
C VAL A 712 -24.48 1.74 65.80
N SER A 713 -23.72 0.75 65.33
CA SER A 713 -22.33 0.52 65.73
C SER A 713 -21.36 0.78 64.57
N VAL A 714 -20.14 1.24 64.88
CA VAL A 714 -19.08 1.37 63.86
C VAL A 714 -18.77 -0.02 63.28
N GLY A 715 -18.73 -0.12 61.95
CA GLY A 715 -18.58 -1.37 61.20
C GLY A 715 -19.90 -2.07 60.83
N GLN A 716 -21.05 -1.60 61.34
CA GLN A 716 -22.36 -2.16 60.98
C GLN A 716 -22.72 -1.82 59.52
N LYS A 717 -23.24 -2.82 58.80
CA LYS A 717 -23.80 -2.63 57.46
C LYS A 717 -25.29 -2.30 57.55
N ILE A 718 -25.72 -1.23 56.90
CA ILE A 718 -27.10 -0.73 56.92
C ILE A 718 -27.53 -0.41 55.49
N LEU A 719 -28.73 -0.85 55.11
CA LEU A 719 -29.32 -0.49 53.82
C LEU A 719 -29.84 0.96 53.89
N VAL A 720 -29.26 1.83 53.07
CA VAL A 720 -29.51 3.28 53.08
C VAL A 720 -29.84 3.78 51.69
N ARG A 721 -30.76 4.75 51.60
CA ARG A 721 -31.12 5.46 50.39
C ARG A 721 -30.62 6.89 50.45
N ILE A 722 -30.17 7.44 49.32
CA ILE A 722 -29.80 8.85 49.22
C ILE A 722 -31.07 9.70 49.15
N ALA A 723 -31.29 10.52 50.16
CA ALA A 723 -32.47 11.37 50.27
C ALA A 723 -32.27 12.72 49.56
N GLU A 724 -31.08 13.29 49.65
CA GLU A 724 -30.76 14.60 49.10
C GLU A 724 -29.24 14.75 48.91
N ILE A 725 -28.84 15.56 47.93
CA ILE A 725 -27.45 15.96 47.69
C ILE A 725 -27.40 17.48 47.87
N ASP A 726 -26.60 17.97 48.82
CA ASP A 726 -26.48 19.42 49.06
C ASP A 726 -25.65 20.13 47.97
N ASP A 727 -25.74 21.46 47.89
CA ASP A 727 -24.98 22.30 46.94
C ASP A 727 -23.44 22.17 47.06
N ARG A 728 -22.94 21.47 48.09
CA ARG A 728 -21.52 21.19 48.35
C ARG A 728 -21.17 19.72 48.11
N GLY A 729 -22.07 18.94 47.53
CA GLY A 729 -21.88 17.53 47.18
C GLY A 729 -21.95 16.55 48.35
N LYS A 730 -22.47 16.95 49.52
CA LYS A 730 -22.65 16.02 50.67
C LYS A 730 -23.96 15.26 50.54
N LEU A 731 -23.87 13.95 50.73
CA LEU A 731 -24.98 13.02 50.59
C LEU A 731 -25.74 12.89 51.93
N ALA A 732 -27.04 13.21 51.93
CA ALA A 732 -27.92 12.94 53.06
C ALA A 732 -28.58 11.56 52.90
N LEU A 733 -28.51 10.73 53.93
CA LEU A 733 -28.97 9.34 53.90
C LEU A 733 -30.22 9.12 54.75
N GLU A 734 -31.11 8.27 54.27
CA GLU A 734 -32.22 7.70 55.02
C GLU A 734 -32.20 6.17 55.03
N PRO A 735 -32.63 5.50 56.10
CA PRO A 735 -32.68 4.05 56.16
C PRO A 735 -33.83 3.50 55.31
N VAL A 736 -33.59 2.39 54.62
CA VAL A 736 -34.64 1.61 53.95
C VAL A 736 -35.19 0.60 54.97
N LEU A 737 -36.46 0.74 55.33
CA LEU A 737 -37.15 -0.20 56.20
C LEU A 737 -37.86 -1.24 55.31
N GLU A 738 -37.62 -2.53 55.54
CA GLU A 738 -38.40 -3.59 54.89
C GLU A 738 -39.87 -3.46 55.33
N GLU A 739 -40.75 -3.13 54.39
CA GLU A 739 -42.18 -3.27 54.60
C GLU A 739 -42.50 -4.77 54.73
N LYS A 740 -43.08 -5.17 55.86
CA LYS A 740 -43.73 -6.47 55.98
C LYS A 740 -44.80 -6.56 54.90
N ALA A 741 -44.60 -7.43 53.91
CA ALA A 741 -45.59 -7.75 52.92
C ALA A 741 -46.86 -8.33 53.59
N GLU A 742 -47.93 -7.55 53.60
CA GLU A 742 -49.29 -8.04 53.83
C GLU A 742 -49.92 -8.44 52.48
N GLU A 743 -50.13 -9.76 52.35
CA GLU A 743 -51.10 -10.53 51.55
C GLU A 743 -51.50 -10.11 50.12
N THR A 744 -51.37 -11.06 49.19
CA THR A 744 -52.52 -11.53 48.38
C THR A 744 -52.24 -12.96 47.88
N VAL A 745 -52.90 -13.94 48.52
CA VAL A 745 -53.00 -15.30 48.00
C VAL A 745 -54.24 -15.35 47.13
N GLU A 746 -54.05 -15.34 45.81
CA GLU A 746 -55.12 -15.64 44.84
C GLU A 746 -55.20 -17.17 44.68
N ALA A 747 -56.35 -17.75 45.03
CA ALA A 747 -56.63 -19.17 44.85
C ALA A 747 -56.91 -19.47 43.36
N PRO A 748 -56.45 -20.62 42.81
CA PRO A 748 -56.71 -20.95 41.41
C PRO A 748 -58.15 -21.43 41.23
N ALA A 749 -58.82 -20.93 40.20
CA ALA A 749 -60.12 -21.40 39.76
C ALA A 749 -59.97 -22.73 38.99
N GLU A 750 -60.78 -23.73 39.36
CA GLU A 750 -61.05 -24.94 38.59
C GLU A 750 -61.89 -24.61 37.35
N ALA A 751 -61.38 -24.93 36.15
CA ALA A 751 -62.04 -25.66 35.05
C ALA A 751 -61.15 -25.65 33.80
#